data_AF-A0A8T1WSY6-F1
#
_entry.id   AF-A0A8T1WSY6-F1
#
_cell.length_a   1.000
_cell.length_b   1.000
_cell.length_c   1.000
_cell.angle_alpha   90.00
_cell.angle_beta   90.00
_cell.angle_gamma   90.00
#
_symmetry.space_group_name_H-M   'P 1'
#
loop_
_entity.id
_entity.type
_entity.pdbx_description
1 polymer ?
#
loop_
_entity_poly.entity_id
_entity_poly.type
_entity_poly.pdbx_seq_one_letter_code
_entity_poly.pdbx_strand_id
1 'polypeptide(L)'
;MTSVMPMPTELSELPAKTLDNVKSPVDPEELQRAVRRVGSALRAVLGLADISSGCRAAVERMEDLGEALELHFVEEIQSTGVLAHCAAMEDESLQHMAIGQLVELRDAVAACATVTMNSIPVAELMALWSVVHESVSDVLTEEAVALAGKLKDFPQLLEAVEDVGAEAMAIGKVLTAALDSSAVLASSASDELREAIQNLAEAGKPVAEHLAAELRSQLPAIRDALSAQEWTELRSRCSQSITTEWRALGEAAEKVASRTADAVELVKLTTSDVFNSPFAKVIAAQGLIGLDGVLGQSRDAVDATLDALRDGGIGAVGAIASCLARSGLPPLLRVEIARDFFQTAGLFFSGLYGAAVEFLERQNVANGIRRLISGLRSAYDVMAVNVLALVKAGSQNRALLIDIALGALLAAIGVIYASFLWFAFFGRRLHRRSDEVRQGHEATTWAALATKQKMRVKLFTLVITACLTIYLPLTRLCLDVLMTASTRTSDTDDGSRAISASDLVVTRFKDDKAWPAIVVAAIVLLATFTLPLPWLLINVISENRPTGSLENPLVTYDLDGEEVPFDDKVYARLVARDPSQLRCPYRSLYAGFEQRWRYYKIFQLLVKLALVLVVVVAASADARIRGVLTCVIYAGVVALSSYGTPFSDPLNNVMEISGKITAFATCISGALAAFVDIQHSRSQVLETVAAVVSVLHIVNLFVMASVLLLGMRGTRLFLKNMLGWLTFSDTSRGLADAPAKHVLPGWSIDKEVKHRVWQAFWRSVMLDLSQNDKGYADELTVAHRLDELEQAVVASGVRRVRSHWRGEDNPYTAKLRQAICATLEGVDVYWNDAGGARDGHLDSKSCFGKMYVRPYPFHCIMVYDDSKDEAIVRDDDDSCSRQPKLAKLLFLNFTPQMVAKRALRQKLRVLSTSATSVHFPFSREEKATVEDGTVTKTDSEGNTRTETRYSTVSFTCYYTRGVIHVATKGDATKRIMAEGFDVSMTYRDGYGDAVAPHTRKVHHLENRVAEMGPDHIGLTPMMEESEQLRAIFEQTRQVWEIGVQGLQTHYQDYRRSLAHKHSTANATLSDAFWYFVYNDPNLSRDDLEKHLRNREGNSRLYSLAETHRDALDSLYLRMRYIQSHPAIAFWFVFWDDIYARNGEMKRLRKFTKDFDPREPTAICYNVMQRHALENWLKERRLFGTRYFFHPRLLDLLYKEMDKRLKKSM
;
A
#
# COMPACT_ATOMS: atom_id res chain seq x y z
N MET A 1 -1.18 27.85 46.76
CA MET A 1 -1.27 27.33 48.14
C MET A 1 -2.67 26.77 48.34
N THR A 2 -2.76 25.46 48.68
CA THR A 2 -3.81 24.71 49.43
C THR A 2 -5.29 24.82 49.05
N SER A 3 -6.17 23.80 49.03
CA SER A 3 -6.17 22.31 49.00
C SER A 3 -7.59 21.90 49.42
N VAL A 4 -8.39 21.19 48.60
CA VAL A 4 -9.41 20.24 49.09
C VAL A 4 -9.54 19.05 48.12
N MET A 5 -9.38 17.86 48.70
CA MET A 5 -9.46 16.45 48.29
C MET A 5 -9.72 16.03 46.82
N PRO A 6 -8.98 15.00 46.32
CA PRO A 6 -9.31 14.29 45.09
C PRO A 6 -10.44 13.26 45.31
N MET A 7 -11.42 13.25 44.39
CA MET A 7 -12.31 12.12 44.15
C MET A 7 -11.71 11.21 43.04
N PRO A 8 -12.06 9.92 43.01
CA PRO A 8 -11.20 8.83 42.55
C PRO A 8 -10.97 8.84 41.04
N THR A 9 -9.73 8.54 40.64
CA THR A 9 -9.22 8.71 39.28
C THR A 9 -9.30 7.49 38.36
N GLU A 10 -9.83 6.34 38.79
CA GLU A 10 -9.87 5.16 37.90
C GLU A 10 -11.15 4.33 37.98
N LEU A 11 -11.58 3.86 36.79
CA LEU A 11 -12.70 2.97 36.53
C LEU A 11 -12.47 1.52 37.03
N SER A 12 -11.30 1.23 37.63
CA SER A 12 -10.80 -0.11 37.94
C SER A 12 -11.24 -0.66 39.30
N GLU A 13 -11.93 0.14 40.14
CA GLU A 13 -12.41 -0.28 41.47
C GLU A 13 -13.86 -0.81 41.50
N LEU A 14 -14.52 -0.97 40.35
CA LEU A 14 -15.86 -1.57 40.30
C LEU A 14 -15.79 -3.12 40.28
N PRO A 15 -16.51 -3.83 41.17
CA PRO A 15 -16.48 -5.29 41.21
C PRO A 15 -17.05 -5.88 39.90
N ALA A 16 -16.35 -6.90 39.38
CA ALA A 16 -16.56 -7.61 38.11
C ALA A 16 -17.96 -8.21 37.84
N LYS A 17 -18.94 -7.98 38.72
CA LYS A 17 -20.35 -8.39 38.55
C LYS A 17 -21.24 -7.38 37.82
N THR A 18 -20.69 -6.25 37.36
CA THR A 18 -21.43 -5.24 36.58
C THR A 18 -21.23 -5.33 35.06
N LEU A 19 -20.29 -6.17 34.58
CA LEU A 19 -19.99 -6.32 33.15
C LEU A 19 -20.87 -7.35 32.40
N ASP A 20 -21.71 -8.12 33.11
CA ASP A 20 -22.64 -9.08 32.48
C ASP A 20 -23.98 -8.46 32.03
N ASN A 21 -24.18 -7.15 32.24
CA ASN A 21 -25.43 -6.46 31.88
C ASN A 21 -25.30 -5.49 30.69
N VAL A 22 -24.51 -5.80 29.66
CA VAL A 22 -24.58 -5.10 28.35
C VAL A 22 -25.77 -5.62 27.51
N LYS A 23 -26.92 -5.75 28.18
CA LYS A 23 -28.24 -6.03 27.60
C LYS A 23 -29.32 -5.12 28.21
N SER A 24 -28.94 -3.94 28.68
CA SER A 24 -29.91 -2.96 29.17
C SER A 24 -30.03 -1.79 28.21
N PRO A 25 -31.25 -1.41 27.76
CA PRO A 25 -31.47 -0.10 27.17
C PRO A 25 -31.01 0.97 28.17
N VAL A 26 -30.47 2.08 27.66
CA VAL A 26 -30.07 3.27 28.43
C VAL A 26 -31.13 3.57 29.49
N ASP A 27 -30.72 3.76 30.74
CA ASP A 27 -31.62 4.16 31.82
C ASP A 27 -32.27 5.51 31.44
N PRO A 28 -33.59 5.55 31.19
CA PRO A 28 -34.27 6.78 30.76
C PRO A 28 -34.04 7.94 31.73
N GLU A 29 -33.82 7.62 33.02
CA GLU A 29 -33.52 8.60 34.06
C GLU A 29 -32.14 9.24 33.91
N GLU A 30 -31.16 8.52 33.36
CA GLU A 30 -29.80 9.03 33.14
C GLU A 30 -29.76 10.00 31.95
N LEU A 31 -30.46 9.67 30.86
CA LEU A 31 -30.64 10.57 29.73
C LEU A 31 -31.41 11.83 30.16
N GLN A 32 -32.52 11.66 30.90
CA GLN A 32 -33.31 12.79 31.37
C GLN A 32 -32.49 13.69 32.31
N ARG A 33 -31.67 13.13 33.21
CA ARG A 33 -30.72 13.90 34.04
C ARG A 33 -29.71 14.67 33.20
N ALA A 34 -29.16 14.07 32.16
CA ALA A 34 -28.20 14.73 31.29
C ALA A 34 -28.83 15.88 30.48
N VAL A 35 -30.05 15.68 29.96
CA VAL A 35 -30.80 16.73 29.24
C VAL A 35 -31.17 17.88 30.17
N ARG A 36 -31.61 17.60 31.41
CA ARG A 36 -31.88 18.64 32.42
C ARG A 36 -30.64 19.47 32.75
N ARG A 37 -29.47 18.83 32.87
CA ARG A 37 -28.20 19.54 33.08
C ARG A 37 -27.87 20.48 31.92
N VAL A 38 -28.11 20.05 30.68
CA VAL A 38 -27.97 20.90 29.50
C VAL A 38 -28.97 22.06 29.53
N GLY A 39 -30.25 21.79 29.83
CA GLY A 39 -31.28 22.83 29.95
C GLY A 39 -30.93 23.89 31.00
N SER A 40 -30.43 23.46 32.16
CA SER A 40 -29.98 24.35 33.23
C SER A 40 -28.76 25.20 32.83
N ALA A 41 -27.75 24.58 32.22
CA ALA A 41 -26.58 25.31 31.71
C ALA A 41 -26.96 26.28 30.59
N LEU A 42 -27.88 25.89 29.70
CA LEU A 42 -28.35 26.71 28.59
C LEU A 42 -29.17 27.90 29.09
N ARG A 43 -30.04 27.69 30.09
CA ARG A 43 -30.79 28.77 30.75
C ARG A 43 -29.87 29.76 31.46
N ALA A 44 -28.81 29.27 32.11
CA ALA A 44 -27.83 30.13 32.76
C ALA A 44 -27.16 31.09 31.75
N VAL A 45 -26.85 30.60 30.54
CA VAL A 45 -26.26 31.41 29.47
C VAL A 45 -27.31 32.31 28.78
N LEU A 46 -28.53 31.84 28.56
CA LEU A 46 -29.57 32.57 27.83
C LEU A 46 -30.41 33.54 28.68
N GLY A 47 -30.14 33.65 29.99
CA GLY A 47 -30.97 34.39 30.95
C GLY A 47 -31.25 35.87 30.61
N LEU A 48 -30.41 36.48 29.76
CA LEU A 48 -30.49 37.90 29.35
C LEU A 48 -30.65 38.09 27.83
N ALA A 49 -30.86 37.02 27.07
CA ALA A 49 -30.88 37.04 25.61
C ALA A 49 -32.25 37.41 25.01
N ASP A 50 -32.23 38.08 23.86
CA ASP A 50 -33.42 38.42 23.07
C ASP A 50 -33.84 37.23 22.18
N ILE A 51 -34.36 36.19 22.84
CA ILE A 51 -34.96 34.99 22.23
C ILE A 51 -36.48 35.02 22.40
N SER A 52 -37.19 34.37 21.49
CA SER A 52 -38.64 34.25 21.46
C SER A 52 -39.17 33.64 22.76
N SER A 53 -40.39 34.05 23.15
CA SER A 53 -41.06 33.48 24.31
C SER A 53 -41.29 31.96 24.17
N GLY A 54 -41.40 31.46 22.93
CA GLY A 54 -41.48 30.05 22.63
C GLY A 54 -40.17 29.31 22.94
N CYS A 55 -39.03 29.85 22.51
CA CYS A 55 -37.71 29.28 22.77
C CYS A 55 -37.41 29.25 24.28
N ARG A 56 -37.71 30.36 24.99
CA ARG A 56 -37.53 30.45 26.45
C ARG A 56 -38.33 29.38 27.20
N ALA A 57 -39.60 29.18 26.83
CA ALA A 57 -40.44 28.15 27.42
C ALA A 57 -39.95 26.72 27.10
N ALA A 58 -39.36 26.51 25.92
CA ALA A 58 -38.80 25.23 25.52
C ALA A 58 -37.50 24.90 26.29
N VAL A 59 -36.64 25.89 26.55
CA VAL A 59 -35.44 25.73 27.41
C VAL A 59 -35.85 25.44 28.86
N GLU A 60 -36.91 26.06 29.38
CA GLU A 60 -37.46 25.76 30.70
C GLU A 60 -38.00 24.33 30.78
N ARG A 61 -38.72 23.85 29.76
CA ARG A 61 -39.12 22.43 29.67
C ARG A 61 -37.92 21.49 29.58
N MET A 62 -36.84 21.90 28.91
CA MET A 62 -35.59 21.12 28.85
C MET A 62 -34.95 20.97 30.24
N GLU A 63 -34.94 22.02 31.05
CA GLU A 63 -34.43 22.00 32.43
C GLU A 63 -35.35 21.22 33.39
N ASP A 64 -36.66 21.44 33.33
CA ASP A 64 -37.62 20.89 34.29
C ASP A 64 -38.01 19.45 33.95
N LEU A 65 -38.33 19.21 32.68
CA LEU A 65 -38.89 17.94 32.19
C LEU A 65 -37.84 17.06 31.51
N GLY A 66 -36.67 17.60 31.14
CA GLY A 66 -35.66 16.85 30.39
C GLY A 66 -36.08 16.56 28.94
N GLU A 67 -36.94 17.42 28.36
CA GLU A 67 -37.37 17.34 26.96
C GLU A 67 -36.31 17.98 26.04
N ALA A 68 -35.97 17.35 24.91
CA ALA A 68 -35.02 17.91 23.96
C ALA A 68 -35.59 19.16 23.27
N LEU A 69 -34.73 20.14 23.01
CA LEU A 69 -35.12 21.39 22.37
C LEU A 69 -35.45 21.18 20.88
N GLU A 70 -36.63 21.60 20.41
CA GLU A 70 -36.99 21.43 19.00
C GLU A 70 -36.01 22.14 18.05
N LEU A 71 -35.76 21.54 16.87
CA LEU A 71 -34.72 21.99 15.93
C LEU A 71 -34.88 23.47 15.51
N HIS A 72 -36.12 23.97 15.38
CA HIS A 72 -36.39 25.36 15.01
C HIS A 72 -35.99 26.35 16.12
N PHE A 73 -36.02 25.94 17.40
CA PHE A 73 -35.48 26.75 18.50
C PHE A 73 -33.94 26.68 18.55
N VAL A 74 -33.33 25.58 18.10
CA VAL A 74 -31.87 25.51 17.92
C VAL A 74 -31.42 26.46 16.81
N GLU A 75 -32.14 26.52 15.69
CA GLU A 75 -31.92 27.50 14.61
C GLU A 75 -32.07 28.95 15.10
N GLU A 76 -33.04 29.20 15.97
CA GLU A 76 -33.23 30.51 16.61
C GLU A 76 -32.03 30.90 17.48
N ILE A 77 -31.54 29.99 18.33
CA ILE A 77 -30.33 30.23 19.16
C ILE A 77 -29.09 30.49 18.29
N GLN A 78 -28.95 29.77 17.17
CA GLN A 78 -27.84 29.96 16.23
C GLN A 78 -27.94 31.31 15.51
N SER A 79 -29.11 31.64 14.95
CA SER A 79 -29.32 32.85 14.14
C SER A 79 -29.27 34.15 14.95
N THR A 80 -29.64 34.10 16.23
CA THR A 80 -29.51 35.23 17.15
C THR A 80 -28.06 35.49 17.57
N GLY A 81 -27.15 34.53 17.37
CA GLY A 81 -25.73 34.65 17.72
C GLY A 81 -25.48 34.87 19.22
N VAL A 82 -26.47 34.61 20.07
CA VAL A 82 -26.47 34.97 21.50
C VAL A 82 -25.30 34.35 22.25
N LEU A 83 -24.97 33.09 21.96
CA LEU A 83 -23.88 32.37 22.62
C LEU A 83 -22.50 33.02 22.34
N ALA A 84 -22.31 33.56 21.14
CA ALA A 84 -21.10 34.30 20.77
C ALA A 84 -21.06 35.68 21.44
N HIS A 85 -22.21 36.36 21.58
CA HIS A 85 -22.30 37.66 22.26
C HIS A 85 -22.08 37.57 23.78
N CYS A 86 -22.52 36.48 24.44
CA CYS A 86 -22.27 36.25 25.86
C CYS A 86 -20.77 36.18 26.22
N ALA A 87 -19.94 35.82 25.25
CA ALA A 87 -18.49 35.74 25.43
C ALA A 87 -17.74 37.05 25.17
N ALA A 88 -18.34 37.96 24.41
CA ALA A 88 -17.78 39.25 24.01
C ALA A 88 -18.21 40.41 24.94
N MET A 89 -18.67 40.12 26.16
CA MET A 89 -19.12 41.15 27.10
C MET A 89 -17.94 42.04 27.55
N GLU A 90 -18.15 43.36 27.56
CA GLU A 90 -17.12 44.37 27.86
C GLU A 90 -16.66 44.43 29.34
N ASP A 91 -17.38 43.77 30.26
CA ASP A 91 -17.08 43.74 31.70
C ASP A 91 -16.32 42.47 32.08
N GLU A 92 -15.03 42.59 32.45
CA GLU A 92 -14.13 41.47 32.78
C GLU A 92 -14.68 40.54 33.89
N SER A 93 -15.48 41.04 34.83
CA SER A 93 -16.03 40.24 35.92
C SER A 93 -17.21 39.37 35.50
N LEU A 94 -18.05 39.91 34.61
CA LEU A 94 -19.18 39.21 34.00
C LEU A 94 -18.72 38.27 32.88
N GLN A 95 -17.64 38.63 32.18
CA GLN A 95 -17.03 37.81 31.13
C GLN A 95 -16.47 36.50 31.68
N HIS A 96 -15.71 36.54 32.78
CA HIS A 96 -15.21 35.30 33.42
C HIS A 96 -16.34 34.39 33.94
N MET A 97 -17.43 34.97 34.44
CA MET A 97 -18.61 34.22 34.84
C MET A 97 -19.30 33.57 33.64
N ALA A 98 -19.46 34.30 32.53
CA ALA A 98 -20.05 33.81 31.28
C ALA A 98 -19.20 32.71 30.64
N ILE A 99 -17.87 32.82 30.65
CA ILE A 99 -16.95 31.79 30.13
C ILE A 99 -17.05 30.51 30.96
N GLY A 100 -17.11 30.61 32.29
CA GLY A 100 -17.33 29.45 33.17
C GLY A 100 -18.65 28.72 32.86
N GLN A 101 -19.71 29.47 32.57
CA GLN A 101 -21.01 28.91 32.18
C GLN A 101 -21.00 28.30 30.77
N LEU A 102 -20.26 28.88 29.83
CA LEU A 102 -20.07 28.35 28.47
C LEU A 102 -19.25 27.05 28.47
N VAL A 103 -18.22 26.94 29.33
CA VAL A 103 -17.47 25.70 29.54
C VAL A 103 -18.35 24.62 30.16
N GLU A 104 -19.13 24.94 31.18
CA GLU A 104 -20.09 24.01 31.78
C GLU A 104 -21.16 23.57 30.77
N LEU A 105 -21.67 24.49 29.94
CA LEU A 105 -22.61 24.17 28.86
C LEU A 105 -21.96 23.20 27.85
N ARG A 106 -20.72 23.46 27.41
CA ARG A 106 -20.00 22.57 26.49
C ARG A 106 -19.80 21.18 27.10
N ASP A 107 -19.42 21.10 28.37
CA ASP A 107 -19.14 19.84 29.06
C ASP A 107 -20.43 19.07 29.36
N ALA A 108 -21.50 19.76 29.76
CA ALA A 108 -22.84 19.18 29.96
C ALA A 108 -23.41 18.63 28.66
N VAL A 109 -23.26 19.36 27.55
CA VAL A 109 -23.73 18.92 26.23
C VAL A 109 -22.89 17.75 25.71
N ALA A 110 -21.56 17.76 25.90
CA ALA A 110 -20.71 16.63 25.56
C ALA A 110 -21.07 15.37 26.37
N ALA A 111 -21.38 15.51 27.66
CA ALA A 111 -21.85 14.41 28.49
C ALA A 111 -23.22 13.88 28.05
N CYS A 112 -24.18 14.78 27.76
CA CYS A 112 -25.50 14.40 27.25
C CYS A 112 -25.42 13.69 25.90
N ALA A 113 -24.58 14.18 24.99
CA ALA A 113 -24.33 13.55 23.70
C ALA A 113 -23.79 12.12 23.86
N THR A 114 -22.85 11.89 24.78
CA THR A 114 -22.36 10.53 25.05
C THR A 114 -23.45 9.57 25.56
N VAL A 115 -24.40 10.04 26.36
CA VAL A 115 -25.54 9.23 26.83
C VAL A 115 -26.50 8.92 25.67
N THR A 116 -26.78 9.90 24.80
CA THR A 116 -27.63 9.71 23.61
C THR A 116 -27.00 8.83 22.53
N MET A 117 -25.68 8.71 22.49
CA MET A 117 -24.96 7.87 21.52
C MET A 117 -25.05 6.38 21.83
N ASN A 118 -25.34 6.02 23.08
CA ASN A 118 -25.67 4.65 23.47
C ASN A 118 -27.13 4.29 23.15
N SER A 119 -27.93 5.27 22.70
CA SER A 119 -29.31 5.13 22.20
C SER A 119 -29.43 5.68 20.77
N ILE A 120 -30.66 5.91 20.28
CA ILE A 120 -30.87 6.56 18.98
C ILE A 120 -30.42 8.03 19.14
N PRO A 121 -29.46 8.53 18.35
CA PRO A 121 -28.98 9.89 18.48
C PRO A 121 -30.13 10.87 18.25
N VAL A 122 -30.38 11.73 19.23
CA VAL A 122 -31.39 12.78 19.18
C VAL A 122 -30.81 13.92 18.36
N ALA A 123 -31.32 14.12 17.14
CA ALA A 123 -30.77 15.07 16.16
C ALA A 123 -30.74 16.49 16.72
N GLU A 124 -31.75 16.83 17.52
CA GLU A 124 -31.92 18.09 18.21
C GLU A 124 -30.80 18.39 19.21
N LEU A 125 -30.42 17.39 20.04
CA LEU A 125 -29.35 17.53 21.03
C LEU A 125 -27.97 17.63 20.36
N MET A 126 -27.77 16.91 19.25
CA MET A 126 -26.54 16.99 18.46
C MET A 126 -26.43 18.31 17.69
N ALA A 127 -27.54 18.84 17.18
CA ALA A 127 -27.59 20.16 16.56
C ALA A 127 -27.29 21.26 17.58
N LEU A 128 -27.90 21.20 18.77
CA LEU A 128 -27.59 22.11 19.87
C LEU A 128 -26.11 22.03 20.27
N TRP A 129 -25.54 20.83 20.31
CA TRP A 129 -24.12 20.64 20.56
C TRP A 129 -23.24 21.31 19.50
N SER A 130 -23.59 21.18 18.23
CA SER A 130 -22.88 21.87 17.14
C SER A 130 -22.85 23.37 17.35
N VAL A 131 -24.00 23.98 17.62
CA VAL A 131 -24.13 25.43 17.81
C VAL A 131 -23.33 25.89 19.04
N VAL A 132 -23.40 25.15 20.15
CA VAL A 132 -22.64 25.42 21.36
C VAL A 132 -21.14 25.28 21.12
N HIS A 133 -20.69 24.22 20.46
CA HIS A 133 -19.28 23.97 20.23
C HIS A 133 -18.65 25.03 19.31
N GLU A 134 -19.33 25.40 18.22
CA GLU A 134 -18.89 26.46 17.31
C GLU A 134 -18.73 27.78 18.07
N SER A 135 -19.75 28.15 18.86
CA SER A 135 -19.75 29.40 19.63
C SER A 135 -18.68 29.45 20.73
N VAL A 136 -18.37 28.32 21.38
CA VAL A 136 -17.40 28.27 22.50
C VAL A 136 -15.94 28.15 22.01
N SER A 137 -15.71 27.46 20.90
CA SER A 137 -14.36 27.26 20.36
C SER A 137 -13.73 28.56 19.85
N ASP A 138 -14.52 29.45 19.27
CA ASP A 138 -14.06 30.74 18.74
C ASP A 138 -13.68 31.73 19.88
N VAL A 139 -14.31 31.58 21.05
CA VAL A 139 -14.11 32.47 22.21
C VAL A 139 -12.84 32.15 22.99
N LEU A 140 -12.60 30.86 23.26
CA LEU A 140 -11.42 30.42 24.02
C LEU A 140 -10.11 30.69 23.28
N THR A 141 -10.16 30.82 21.95
CA THR A 141 -9.00 31.16 21.13
C THR A 141 -8.68 32.66 21.15
N GLU A 142 -9.67 33.55 21.19
CA GLU A 142 -9.44 34.99 21.34
C GLU A 142 -8.88 35.35 22.73
N GLU A 143 -9.40 34.72 23.79
CA GLU A 143 -8.91 34.95 25.17
C GLU A 143 -7.46 34.45 25.35
N ALA A 144 -7.10 33.30 24.75
CA ALA A 144 -5.72 32.81 24.76
C ALA A 144 -4.74 33.75 24.04
N VAL A 145 -5.18 34.44 22.97
CA VAL A 145 -4.40 35.45 22.26
C VAL A 145 -4.30 36.75 23.06
N ALA A 146 -5.37 37.16 23.74
CA ALA A 146 -5.39 38.34 24.61
C ALA A 146 -4.51 38.15 25.87
N LEU A 147 -4.52 36.96 26.47
CA LEU A 147 -3.67 36.61 27.62
C LEU A 147 -2.18 36.62 27.24
N ALA A 148 -1.85 36.15 26.03
CA ALA A 148 -0.49 36.22 25.47
C ALA A 148 -0.03 37.66 25.19
N GLY A 149 -0.96 38.58 24.93
CA GLY A 149 -0.70 40.01 24.78
C GLY A 149 -0.42 40.73 26.11
N LYS A 150 -1.24 40.47 27.14
CA LYS A 150 -1.10 41.10 28.48
C LYS A 150 0.20 40.74 29.22
N LEU A 151 0.85 39.63 28.85
CA LEU A 151 2.16 39.23 29.40
C LEU A 151 3.36 40.06 28.89
N LYS A 152 3.17 40.95 27.89
CA LYS A 152 4.25 41.80 27.34
C LYS A 152 4.42 43.18 28.02
N ASP A 153 3.42 43.65 28.76
CA ASP A 153 3.34 45.08 29.15
C ASP A 153 3.61 45.37 30.65
N PHE A 154 4.54 44.66 31.29
CA PHE A 154 5.01 45.01 32.65
C PHE A 154 6.29 45.88 32.61
N PRO A 155 6.24 47.20 32.87
CA PRO A 155 7.34 48.14 32.66
C PRO A 155 8.21 48.38 33.92
N GLN A 156 8.39 47.36 34.78
CA GLN A 156 9.20 47.47 36.01
C GLN A 156 10.57 46.76 35.94
N LEU A 157 10.94 46.20 34.79
CA LEU A 157 12.21 45.47 34.59
C LEU A 157 13.31 46.28 33.87
N LEU A 158 13.05 47.52 33.46
CA LEU A 158 13.94 48.25 32.54
C LEU A 158 15.23 48.79 33.19
N GLU A 159 15.28 48.99 34.51
CA GLU A 159 16.52 49.42 35.20
C GLU A 159 17.48 48.25 35.50
N ALA A 160 17.06 46.99 35.35
CA ALA A 160 17.91 45.81 35.50
C ALA A 160 18.58 45.35 34.20
N VAL A 161 18.24 45.96 33.05
CA VAL A 161 18.67 45.49 31.71
C VAL A 161 20.02 46.10 31.28
N GLU A 162 20.42 47.27 31.78
CA GLU A 162 21.70 47.89 31.39
C GLU A 162 22.93 47.12 31.90
N ASP A 163 22.86 46.49 33.08
CA ASP A 163 23.96 45.65 33.62
C ASP A 163 24.03 44.26 32.94
N VAL A 164 22.90 43.72 32.49
CA VAL A 164 22.82 42.39 31.82
C VAL A 164 23.43 42.43 30.41
N GLY A 165 23.29 43.56 29.70
CA GLY A 165 23.86 43.74 28.36
C GLY A 165 25.39 43.73 28.34
N ALA A 166 26.04 44.34 29.34
CA ALA A 166 27.50 44.38 29.45
C ALA A 166 28.12 42.98 29.68
N GLU A 167 27.45 42.15 30.47
CA GLU A 167 27.89 40.80 30.78
C GLU A 167 27.67 39.82 29.60
N ALA A 168 26.54 39.95 28.90
CA ALA A 168 26.26 39.22 27.66
C ALA A 168 27.29 39.51 26.56
N MET A 169 27.69 40.77 26.39
CA MET A 169 28.74 41.16 25.45
C MET A 169 30.10 40.53 25.78
N ALA A 170 30.46 40.46 27.07
CA ALA A 170 31.72 39.84 27.49
C ALA A 170 31.75 38.32 27.23
N ILE A 171 30.62 37.63 27.44
CA ILE A 171 30.46 36.20 27.09
C ILE A 171 30.58 36.02 25.57
N GLY A 172 29.93 36.87 24.78
CA GLY A 172 30.03 36.88 23.32
C GLY A 172 31.47 36.99 22.82
N LYS A 173 32.26 37.92 23.38
CA LYS A 173 33.68 38.09 22.98
C LYS A 173 34.54 36.85 23.20
N VAL A 174 34.33 36.12 24.30
CA VAL A 174 35.06 34.87 24.58
C VAL A 174 34.66 33.76 23.62
N LEU A 175 33.37 33.68 23.25
CA LEU A 175 32.88 32.71 22.27
C LEU A 175 33.36 33.02 20.84
N THR A 176 33.44 34.30 20.46
CA THR A 176 34.04 34.72 19.19
C THR A 176 35.52 34.33 19.13
N ALA A 177 36.28 34.53 20.21
CA ALA A 177 37.68 34.10 20.28
C ALA A 177 37.84 32.57 20.09
N ALA A 178 36.90 31.76 20.60
CA ALA A 178 36.90 30.31 20.39
C ALA A 178 36.62 29.91 18.93
N LEU A 179 35.72 30.64 18.25
CA LEU A 179 35.43 30.43 16.83
C LEU A 179 36.63 30.80 15.95
N ASP A 180 37.32 31.89 16.27
CA ASP A 180 38.49 32.35 15.52
C ASP A 180 39.71 31.44 15.72
N SER A 181 39.83 30.79 16.88
CA SER A 181 40.96 29.91 17.20
C SER A 181 40.82 28.48 16.64
N SER A 182 39.61 28.04 16.25
CA SER A 182 39.34 26.67 15.78
C SER A 182 38.57 26.64 14.47
N ALA A 183 39.28 26.35 13.38
CA ALA A 183 38.69 26.15 12.06
C ALA A 183 37.65 25.01 12.03
N VAL A 184 37.78 24.01 12.90
CA VAL A 184 36.83 22.90 13.03
C VAL A 184 35.53 23.40 13.65
N LEU A 185 35.61 24.17 14.74
CA LEU A 185 34.44 24.77 15.40
C LEU A 185 33.73 25.77 14.48
N ALA A 186 34.50 26.61 13.78
CA ALA A 186 33.96 27.56 12.81
C ALA A 186 33.20 26.86 11.66
N SER A 187 33.64 25.67 11.25
CA SER A 187 32.96 24.88 10.22
C SER A 187 31.76 24.05 10.72
N SER A 188 31.72 23.72 12.02
CA SER A 188 30.66 22.92 12.63
C SER A 188 29.50 23.76 13.17
N ALA A 189 29.72 25.05 13.43
CA ALA A 189 28.68 25.99 13.83
C ALA A 189 27.87 26.48 12.62
N SER A 190 26.55 26.49 12.74
CA SER A 190 25.66 27.10 11.73
C SER A 190 26.02 28.57 11.46
N ASP A 191 25.70 29.06 10.25
CA ASP A 191 25.91 30.47 9.91
C ASP A 191 25.07 31.37 10.84
N GLU A 192 23.86 30.92 11.20
CA GLU A 192 22.94 31.57 12.15
C GLU A 192 23.51 31.63 13.57
N LEU A 193 24.16 30.56 14.05
CA LEU A 193 24.82 30.57 15.36
C LEU A 193 26.03 31.51 15.38
N ARG A 194 26.83 31.53 14.30
CA ARG A 194 27.98 32.44 14.18
C ARG A 194 27.53 33.90 14.18
N GLU A 195 26.47 34.21 13.43
CA GLU A 195 25.87 35.54 13.41
C GLU A 195 25.26 35.90 14.77
N ALA A 196 24.62 34.96 15.47
CA ALA A 196 24.09 35.17 16.82
C ALA A 196 25.19 35.42 17.86
N ILE A 197 26.32 34.70 17.80
CA ILE A 197 27.48 34.92 18.67
C ILE A 197 28.12 36.28 18.40
N GLN A 198 28.21 36.69 17.13
CA GLN A 198 28.69 38.02 16.75
C GLN A 198 27.76 39.13 17.26
N ASN A 199 26.45 38.99 17.08
CA ASN A 199 25.44 39.92 17.58
C ASN A 199 25.42 40.00 19.11
N LEU A 200 25.69 38.88 19.79
CA LEU A 200 25.86 38.83 21.24
C LEU A 200 27.11 39.63 21.66
N ALA A 201 28.24 39.46 20.97
CA ALA A 201 29.50 40.16 21.25
C ALA A 201 29.44 41.68 21.01
N GLU A 202 28.66 42.11 20.01
CA GLU A 202 28.56 43.51 19.58
C GLU A 202 27.43 44.29 20.26
N ALA A 203 26.27 43.65 20.50
CA ALA A 203 25.05 44.33 20.95
C ALA A 203 24.42 43.73 22.21
N GLY A 204 25.01 42.67 22.80
CA GLY A 204 24.46 42.02 24.00
C GLY A 204 23.10 41.37 23.79
N LYS A 205 22.72 41.11 22.53
CA LYS A 205 21.42 40.54 22.18
C LYS A 205 21.33 39.07 22.64
N PRO A 206 20.22 38.64 23.27
CA PRO A 206 20.05 37.27 23.72
C PRO A 206 20.02 36.30 22.54
N VAL A 207 20.55 35.09 22.76
CA VAL A 207 20.61 34.03 21.77
C VAL A 207 19.29 33.25 21.79
N ALA A 208 18.67 33.01 20.63
CA ALA A 208 17.41 32.27 20.56
C ALA A 208 17.55 30.85 21.13
N GLU A 209 16.49 30.31 21.75
CA GLU A 209 16.53 29.05 22.52
C GLU A 209 17.09 27.83 21.74
N HIS A 210 16.74 27.71 20.45
CA HIS A 210 17.25 26.67 19.57
C HIS A 210 18.75 26.83 19.27
N LEU A 211 19.26 28.05 19.15
CA LEU A 211 20.69 28.36 19.00
C LEU A 211 21.45 28.20 20.32
N ALA A 212 20.80 28.45 21.47
CA ALA A 212 21.38 28.18 22.78
C ALA A 212 21.54 26.67 23.04
N ALA A 213 20.68 25.83 22.45
CA ALA A 213 20.86 24.38 22.44
C ALA A 213 22.02 23.94 21.53
N GLU A 214 22.16 24.56 20.35
CA GLU A 214 23.32 24.33 19.47
C GLU A 214 24.63 24.75 20.15
N LEU A 215 24.69 25.95 20.75
CA LEU A 215 25.85 26.44 21.52
C LEU A 215 26.23 25.49 22.67
N ARG A 216 25.22 24.94 23.37
CA ARG A 216 25.42 23.92 24.40
C ARG A 216 26.00 22.61 23.86
N SER A 217 25.64 22.22 22.64
CA SER A 217 26.19 21.03 21.99
C SER A 217 27.65 21.22 21.56
N GLN A 218 28.07 22.46 21.28
CA GLN A 218 29.44 22.80 20.85
C GLN A 218 30.41 23.06 22.02
N LEU A 219 29.94 23.09 23.27
CA LEU A 219 30.73 23.33 24.48
C LEU A 219 32.03 22.50 24.60
N PRO A 220 32.06 21.20 24.27
CA PRO A 220 33.30 20.42 24.29
C PRO A 220 34.35 20.94 23.28
N ALA A 221 33.91 21.30 22.07
CA ALA A 221 34.79 21.85 21.05
C ALA A 221 35.24 23.28 21.40
N ILE A 222 34.37 24.07 22.06
CA ILE A 222 34.72 25.39 22.63
C ILE A 222 35.76 25.24 23.75
N ARG A 223 35.65 24.21 24.60
CA ARG A 223 36.65 23.90 25.63
C ARG A 223 38.02 23.64 25.03
N ASP A 224 38.08 22.83 23.98
CA ASP A 224 39.33 22.46 23.30
C ASP A 224 39.95 23.65 22.55
N ALA A 225 39.14 24.63 22.12
CA ALA A 225 39.55 25.82 21.40
C ALA A 225 40.04 26.98 22.30
N LEU A 226 39.62 27.00 23.57
CA LEU A 226 39.96 28.07 24.53
C LEU A 226 41.15 27.70 25.42
N SER A 227 41.97 28.69 25.78
CA SER A 227 43.01 28.50 26.79
C SER A 227 42.41 28.20 28.17
N ALA A 228 43.21 27.63 29.07
CA ALA A 228 42.77 27.33 30.43
C ALA A 228 42.22 28.58 31.16
N GLN A 229 42.81 29.75 30.92
CA GLN A 229 42.42 31.03 31.49
C GLN A 229 41.10 31.56 30.90
N GLU A 230 40.93 31.49 29.58
CA GLU A 230 39.69 31.93 28.90
C GLU A 230 38.51 31.02 29.22
N TRP A 231 38.75 29.71 29.39
CA TRP A 231 37.71 28.78 29.82
C TRP A 231 37.28 29.01 31.27
N THR A 232 38.21 29.31 32.18
CA THR A 232 37.83 29.73 33.54
C THR A 232 37.07 31.04 33.55
N GLU A 233 37.43 31.97 32.66
CA GLU A 233 36.74 33.26 32.50
C GLU A 233 35.31 33.07 32.00
N LEU A 234 35.10 32.29 30.94
CA LEU A 234 33.77 31.97 30.40
C LEU A 234 32.89 31.33 31.47
N ARG A 235 33.46 30.40 32.24
CA ARG A 235 32.72 29.68 33.29
C ARG A 235 32.33 30.58 34.46
N SER A 236 33.27 31.41 34.92
CA SER A 236 33.03 32.39 35.98
C SER A 236 31.92 33.37 35.59
N ARG A 237 31.96 33.91 34.37
CA ARG A 237 30.94 34.86 33.88
C ARG A 237 29.57 34.20 33.67
N CYS A 238 29.52 33.03 33.06
CA CYS A 238 28.27 32.31 32.85
C CYS A 238 27.60 31.90 34.17
N SER A 239 28.38 31.52 35.19
CA SER A 239 27.86 31.15 36.52
C SER A 239 27.39 32.36 37.36
N GLN A 240 28.00 33.54 37.15
CA GLN A 240 27.61 34.78 37.81
C GLN A 240 26.44 35.50 37.12
N SER A 241 26.10 35.12 35.89
CA SER A 241 24.99 35.72 35.14
C SER A 241 23.63 35.54 35.82
N ILE A 242 22.81 36.58 35.73
CA ILE A 242 21.45 36.63 36.31
C ILE A 242 20.44 35.87 35.42
N THR A 243 20.73 35.72 34.13
CA THR A 243 19.85 35.01 33.18
C THR A 243 19.97 33.48 33.31
N THR A 244 18.84 32.79 33.22
CA THR A 244 18.75 31.33 33.37
C THR A 244 19.52 30.58 32.29
N GLU A 245 19.61 31.12 31.08
CA GLU A 245 20.29 30.51 29.93
C GLU A 245 21.81 30.49 30.10
N TRP A 246 22.44 31.60 30.50
CA TRP A 246 23.89 31.66 30.73
C TRP A 246 24.29 30.86 31.97
N ARG A 247 23.46 30.84 33.02
CA ARG A 247 23.69 29.98 34.18
C ARG A 247 23.63 28.49 33.81
N ALA A 248 22.67 28.10 32.97
CA ALA A 248 22.59 26.74 32.43
C ALA A 248 23.80 26.40 31.53
N LEU A 249 24.35 27.37 30.79
CA LEU A 249 25.59 27.21 30.03
C LEU A 249 26.80 27.03 30.96
N GLY A 250 26.87 27.80 32.05
CA GLY A 250 27.90 27.69 33.09
C GLY A 250 27.86 26.34 33.82
N GLU A 251 26.67 25.85 34.18
CA GLU A 251 26.49 24.51 34.75
C GLU A 251 26.84 23.40 33.74
N ALA A 252 26.53 23.58 32.46
CA ALA A 252 26.94 22.66 31.41
C ALA A 252 28.47 22.67 31.22
N ALA A 253 29.12 23.82 31.28
CA ALA A 253 30.57 23.96 31.23
C ALA A 253 31.27 23.32 32.45
N GLU A 254 30.69 23.44 33.65
CA GLU A 254 31.17 22.76 34.86
C GLU A 254 31.06 21.24 34.72
N LYS A 255 29.95 20.74 34.14
CA LYS A 255 29.78 19.32 33.81
C LYS A 255 30.79 18.82 32.77
N VAL A 256 31.25 19.65 31.84
CA VAL A 256 32.31 19.31 30.88
C VAL A 256 33.69 19.24 31.55
N ALA A 257 33.95 20.12 32.52
CA ALA A 257 35.20 20.13 33.29
C ALA A 257 35.32 18.94 34.27
N SER A 258 34.23 18.52 34.91
CA SER A 258 34.21 17.31 35.76
C SER A 258 34.23 16.02 34.94
N ARG A 259 33.53 15.99 33.79
CA ARG A 259 33.54 14.83 32.89
C ARG A 259 34.90 14.54 32.25
N THR A 260 35.78 15.50 32.02
CA THR A 260 37.04 15.25 31.29
C THR A 260 38.11 14.53 32.13
N ALA A 261 38.09 14.68 33.46
CA ALA A 261 38.93 13.91 34.38
C ALA A 261 38.33 12.52 34.68
N ASP A 262 37.00 12.45 34.92
CA ASP A 262 36.30 11.18 35.20
C ASP A 262 36.10 10.32 33.94
N ALA A 263 35.95 10.90 32.74
CA ALA A 263 35.77 10.16 31.49
C ALA A 263 37.02 9.39 31.10
N VAL A 264 38.24 9.88 31.34
CA VAL A 264 39.46 9.15 30.94
C VAL A 264 39.65 7.88 31.79
N GLU A 265 39.17 7.88 33.04
CA GLU A 265 39.21 6.72 33.94
C GLU A 265 37.99 5.79 33.76
N LEU A 266 36.79 6.34 33.57
CA LEU A 266 35.57 5.60 33.23
C LEU A 266 35.62 4.96 31.83
N VAL A 267 36.31 5.58 30.86
CA VAL A 267 36.54 5.03 29.51
C VAL A 267 37.45 3.80 29.55
N LYS A 268 38.45 3.76 30.43
CA LYS A 268 39.27 2.56 30.63
C LYS A 268 38.49 1.41 31.28
N LEU A 269 37.58 1.71 32.22
CA LEU A 269 36.68 0.73 32.84
C LEU A 269 35.64 0.19 31.85
N THR A 270 34.94 1.06 31.12
CA THR A 270 33.88 0.67 30.16
C THR A 270 34.41 -0.12 28.96
N THR A 271 35.65 0.14 28.50
CA THR A 271 36.26 -0.66 27.41
C THR A 271 36.64 -2.06 27.90
N SER A 272 37.07 -2.22 29.16
CA SER A 272 37.29 -3.53 29.79
C SER A 272 35.99 -4.34 29.87
N ASP A 273 34.89 -3.68 30.22
CA ASP A 273 33.58 -4.32 30.35
C ASP A 273 33.00 -4.79 28.99
N VAL A 274 33.43 -4.21 27.87
CA VAL A 274 33.08 -4.70 26.53
C VAL A 274 33.66 -6.08 26.25
N PHE A 275 34.94 -6.29 26.56
CA PHE A 275 35.63 -7.57 26.33
C PHE A 275 35.36 -8.59 27.45
N ASN A 276 35.02 -8.13 28.65
CA ASN A 276 34.76 -8.96 29.83
C ASN A 276 33.36 -8.73 30.43
N SER A 277 32.33 -8.70 29.57
CA SER A 277 30.97 -8.37 29.98
C SER A 277 30.45 -9.28 31.11
N PRO A 278 29.93 -8.71 32.22
CA PRO A 278 29.32 -9.50 33.29
C PRO A 278 28.08 -10.25 32.79
N PHE A 279 27.30 -9.65 31.88
CA PHE A 279 26.13 -10.29 31.29
C PHE A 279 26.50 -11.50 30.42
N ALA A 280 27.63 -11.45 29.70
CA ALA A 280 28.13 -12.62 28.96
C ALA A 280 28.43 -13.80 29.89
N LYS A 281 29.01 -13.54 31.06
CA LYS A 281 29.27 -14.58 32.08
C LYS A 281 27.98 -15.15 32.65
N VAL A 282 26.97 -14.30 32.87
CA VAL A 282 25.64 -14.73 33.32
C VAL A 282 24.97 -15.61 32.26
N ILE A 283 24.98 -15.20 30.99
CA ILE A 283 24.47 -16.00 29.87
C ILE A 283 25.18 -17.35 29.78
N ALA A 284 26.51 -17.37 29.91
CA ALA A 284 27.30 -18.60 29.91
C ALA A 284 26.98 -19.54 31.08
N ALA A 285 26.65 -18.99 32.25
CA ALA A 285 26.37 -19.76 33.47
C ALA A 285 24.91 -20.25 33.57
N GLN A 286 23.94 -19.40 33.22
CA GLN A 286 22.51 -19.69 33.36
C GLN A 286 21.91 -20.36 32.11
N GLY A 287 22.54 -20.17 30.95
CA GLY A 287 21.98 -20.60 29.67
C GLY A 287 20.85 -19.71 29.17
N LEU A 288 20.26 -20.09 28.04
CA LEU A 288 19.11 -19.43 27.42
C LEU A 288 17.94 -20.43 27.37
N ILE A 289 17.25 -20.57 28.50
CA ILE A 289 16.19 -21.57 28.73
C ILE A 289 14.87 -21.09 28.09
N GLY A 290 14.06 -22.01 27.58
CA GLY A 290 12.73 -21.69 27.03
C GLY A 290 12.73 -21.20 25.57
N LEU A 291 13.88 -21.20 24.88
CA LEU A 291 13.99 -20.88 23.45
C LEU A 291 13.93 -22.14 22.55
N ASP A 292 13.08 -23.10 22.90
CA ASP A 292 12.88 -24.36 22.17
C ASP A 292 11.70 -24.27 21.17
N GLY A 293 11.57 -25.27 20.29
CA GLY A 293 10.44 -25.36 19.35
C GLY A 293 10.37 -24.20 18.36
N VAL A 294 9.22 -23.50 18.30
CA VAL A 294 8.99 -22.35 17.40
C VAL A 294 9.84 -21.14 17.80
N LEU A 295 10.05 -20.93 19.10
CA LEU A 295 10.89 -19.86 19.65
C LEU A 295 12.38 -20.07 19.34
N GLY A 296 12.76 -21.33 19.07
CA GLY A 296 14.08 -21.70 18.60
C GLY A 296 14.28 -21.58 17.09
N GLN A 297 13.27 -21.24 16.30
CA GLN A 297 13.44 -21.09 14.84
C GLN A 297 14.19 -19.80 14.49
N SER A 298 14.98 -19.84 13.40
CA SER A 298 15.61 -18.63 12.90
C SER A 298 14.55 -17.65 12.41
N ARG A 299 14.84 -16.35 12.46
CA ARG A 299 13.94 -15.31 11.94
C ARG A 299 13.47 -15.61 10.52
N ASP A 300 14.37 -15.97 9.61
CA ASP A 300 14.01 -16.29 8.23
C ASP A 300 13.04 -17.49 8.14
N ALA A 301 13.15 -18.47 9.05
CA ALA A 301 12.25 -19.61 9.13
C ALA A 301 10.87 -19.22 9.70
N VAL A 302 10.84 -18.36 10.70
CA VAL A 302 9.60 -17.79 11.27
C VAL A 302 8.90 -16.93 10.22
N ASP A 303 9.62 -15.99 9.59
CA ASP A 303 9.10 -15.13 8.52
C ASP A 303 8.57 -15.98 7.35
N ALA A 304 9.28 -17.03 6.93
CA ALA A 304 8.81 -17.94 5.88
C ALA A 304 7.58 -18.76 6.29
N THR A 305 7.44 -19.11 7.56
CA THR A 305 6.28 -19.85 8.08
C THR A 305 5.07 -18.93 8.20
N LEU A 306 5.27 -17.69 8.69
CA LEU A 306 4.26 -16.64 8.70
C LEU A 306 3.81 -16.31 7.26
N ASP A 307 4.74 -16.17 6.32
CA ASP A 307 4.42 -15.96 4.90
C ASP A 307 3.64 -17.14 4.31
N ALA A 308 3.95 -18.38 4.71
CA ALA A 308 3.18 -19.56 4.29
C ALA A 308 1.76 -19.61 4.89
N LEU A 309 1.59 -19.16 6.14
CA LEU A 309 0.29 -18.98 6.78
C LEU A 309 -0.52 -17.87 6.11
N ARG A 310 0.13 -16.73 5.83
CA ARG A 310 -0.42 -15.59 5.07
C ARG A 310 -0.87 -15.99 3.67
N ASP A 311 -0.14 -16.86 3.00
CA ASP A 311 -0.52 -17.45 1.71
C ASP A 311 -1.72 -18.42 1.81
N GLY A 312 -2.26 -18.67 3.02
CA GLY A 312 -3.42 -19.54 3.27
C GLY A 312 -3.15 -20.98 2.89
N GLY A 313 -1.89 -21.43 2.99
CA GLY A 313 -1.40 -22.73 2.54
C GLY A 313 -1.52 -23.00 1.04
N ILE A 314 -2.28 -22.23 0.26
CA ILE A 314 -2.60 -22.53 -1.14
C ILE A 314 -3.01 -21.24 -1.93
N GLY A 315 -2.20 -20.17 -1.88
CA GLY A 315 -2.30 -19.03 -2.80
C GLY A 315 -1.83 -19.38 -4.23
N ALA A 316 -2.38 -18.76 -5.28
CA ALA A 316 -2.19 -19.17 -6.68
C ALA A 316 -0.75 -19.03 -7.22
N VAL A 317 -0.01 -17.99 -6.81
CA VAL A 317 1.39 -17.79 -7.18
C VAL A 317 2.31 -18.37 -6.11
N GLY A 318 1.95 -18.23 -4.83
CA GLY A 318 2.65 -18.84 -3.70
C GLY A 318 2.71 -20.37 -3.80
N ALA A 319 1.69 -21.06 -4.30
CA ALA A 319 1.73 -22.51 -4.46
C ALA A 319 2.59 -22.97 -5.63
N ILE A 320 2.66 -22.26 -6.77
CA ILE A 320 3.53 -22.65 -7.89
C ILE A 320 4.96 -22.19 -7.60
N ALA A 321 5.18 -20.96 -7.12
CA ALA A 321 6.50 -20.48 -6.73
C ALA A 321 7.04 -21.22 -5.49
N SER A 322 6.21 -21.57 -4.50
CA SER A 322 6.62 -22.43 -3.38
C SER A 322 6.66 -23.90 -3.76
N CYS A 323 5.85 -24.42 -4.68
CA CYS A 323 6.03 -25.78 -5.20
C CYS A 323 7.32 -25.86 -6.01
N LEU A 324 7.62 -24.89 -6.88
CA LEU A 324 8.90 -24.76 -7.59
C LEU A 324 10.05 -24.57 -6.61
N ALA A 325 9.95 -23.68 -5.61
CA ALA A 325 11.00 -23.45 -4.61
C ALA A 325 11.19 -24.65 -3.65
N ARG A 326 10.10 -25.35 -3.25
CA ARG A 326 10.13 -26.58 -2.45
C ARG A 326 10.61 -27.79 -3.27
N SER A 327 10.36 -27.82 -4.57
CA SER A 327 10.92 -28.81 -5.51
C SER A 327 12.33 -28.45 -6.00
N GLY A 328 12.86 -27.29 -5.57
CA GLY A 328 14.20 -26.84 -5.91
C GLY A 328 14.35 -26.30 -7.33
N LEU A 329 13.27 -26.03 -8.07
CA LEU A 329 13.26 -25.48 -9.42
C LEU A 329 13.50 -23.95 -9.45
N PRO A 330 14.03 -23.40 -10.55
CA PRO A 330 14.33 -21.97 -10.68
C PRO A 330 13.07 -21.08 -10.66
N PRO A 331 13.18 -19.80 -10.24
CA PRO A 331 12.06 -18.85 -10.28
C PRO A 331 11.42 -18.73 -11.66
N LEU A 332 10.08 -18.66 -11.71
CA LEU A 332 9.29 -18.58 -12.96
C LEU A 332 9.79 -17.46 -13.89
N LEU A 333 10.11 -16.29 -13.35
CA LEU A 333 10.62 -15.15 -14.13
C LEU A 333 11.90 -15.49 -14.90
N ARG A 334 12.84 -16.24 -14.29
CA ARG A 334 14.09 -16.63 -14.96
C ARG A 334 13.84 -17.64 -16.08
N VAL A 335 12.86 -18.53 -15.89
CA VAL A 335 12.43 -19.46 -16.95
C VAL A 335 11.81 -18.70 -18.12
N GLU A 336 11.02 -17.66 -17.85
CA GLU A 336 10.43 -16.81 -18.88
C GLU A 336 11.49 -16.01 -19.66
N ILE A 337 12.52 -15.47 -18.99
CA ILE A 337 13.66 -14.81 -19.64
C ILE A 337 14.37 -15.78 -20.59
N ALA A 338 14.65 -17.01 -20.14
CA ALA A 338 15.26 -18.05 -20.99
C ALA A 338 14.38 -18.37 -22.20
N ARG A 339 13.07 -18.60 -21.97
CA ARG A 339 12.08 -18.85 -23.03
C ARG A 339 12.09 -17.74 -24.07
N ASP A 340 12.09 -16.48 -23.64
CA ASP A 340 12.03 -15.33 -24.55
C ASP A 340 13.28 -15.20 -25.43
N PHE A 341 14.44 -15.55 -24.89
CA PHE A 341 15.65 -15.72 -25.70
C PHE A 341 15.49 -16.82 -26.75
N PHE A 342 15.07 -18.03 -26.36
CA PHE A 342 14.92 -19.15 -27.29
C PHE A 342 13.92 -18.84 -28.41
N GLN A 343 12.80 -18.20 -28.07
CA GLN A 343 11.80 -17.72 -29.01
C GLN A 343 12.37 -16.72 -30.02
N THR A 344 13.17 -15.76 -29.56
CA THR A 344 13.75 -14.73 -30.44
C THR A 344 14.87 -15.31 -31.31
N ALA A 345 15.75 -16.14 -30.74
CA ALA A 345 16.80 -16.81 -31.48
C ALA A 345 16.22 -17.77 -32.54
N GLY A 346 15.20 -18.55 -32.19
CA GLY A 346 14.48 -19.42 -33.13
C GLY A 346 13.83 -18.64 -34.28
N LEU A 347 13.24 -17.46 -33.99
CA LEU A 347 12.72 -16.56 -35.03
C LEU A 347 13.81 -16.14 -36.03
N PHE A 348 15.00 -15.75 -35.56
CA PHE A 348 16.10 -15.37 -36.44
C PHE A 348 16.67 -16.54 -37.24
N PHE A 349 16.84 -17.72 -36.62
CA PHE A 349 17.32 -18.92 -37.32
C PHE A 349 16.37 -19.39 -38.43
N SER A 350 15.06 -19.25 -38.21
CA SER A 350 14.07 -19.67 -39.19
C SER A 350 13.77 -18.60 -40.24
N GLY A 351 13.83 -17.31 -39.90
CA GLY A 351 13.48 -16.21 -40.80
C GLY A 351 14.64 -15.61 -41.60
N LEU A 352 15.88 -15.67 -41.10
CA LEU A 352 17.04 -15.00 -41.72
C LEU A 352 18.14 -15.98 -42.18
N TYR A 353 18.19 -17.19 -41.63
CA TYR A 353 19.30 -18.13 -41.83
C TYR A 353 19.09 -19.17 -42.95
N GLY A 354 17.99 -19.11 -43.70
CA GLY A 354 17.71 -20.07 -44.78
C GLY A 354 18.84 -20.17 -45.80
N ALA A 355 19.25 -19.02 -46.36
CA ALA A 355 20.34 -18.93 -47.33
C ALA A 355 21.71 -19.33 -46.74
N ALA A 356 21.96 -19.01 -45.47
CA ALA A 356 23.19 -19.38 -44.76
C ALA A 356 23.32 -20.90 -44.57
N VAL A 357 22.21 -21.57 -44.22
CA VAL A 357 22.17 -23.03 -44.04
C VAL A 357 22.35 -23.73 -45.39
N GLU A 358 21.69 -23.25 -46.44
CA GLU A 358 21.84 -23.79 -47.81
C GLU A 358 23.27 -23.62 -48.34
N PHE A 359 23.93 -22.50 -48.05
CA PHE A 359 25.35 -22.30 -48.33
C PHE A 359 26.24 -23.33 -47.60
N LEU A 360 26.01 -23.53 -46.30
CA LEU A 360 26.75 -24.51 -45.48
C LEU A 360 26.53 -25.96 -45.99
N GLU A 361 25.35 -26.27 -46.54
CA GLU A 361 25.04 -27.55 -47.16
C GLU A 361 25.78 -27.76 -48.48
N ARG A 362 25.93 -26.72 -49.31
CA ARG A 362 26.62 -26.79 -50.61
C ARG A 362 28.15 -26.85 -50.52
N GLN A 363 28.76 -26.23 -49.49
CA GLN A 363 30.22 -26.00 -49.42
C GLN A 363 31.03 -27.01 -48.58
N ASN A 364 30.41 -28.06 -48.01
CA ASN A 364 31.12 -29.09 -47.21
C ASN A 364 31.96 -28.53 -46.04
N VAL A 365 31.50 -27.42 -45.42
CA VAL A 365 32.14 -26.80 -44.25
C VAL A 365 32.21 -27.79 -43.07
N ALA A 366 33.27 -27.70 -42.25
CA ALA A 366 33.60 -28.61 -41.15
C ALA A 366 32.36 -29.21 -40.45
N ASN A 367 32.19 -30.53 -40.55
CA ASN A 367 31.03 -31.31 -40.08
C ASN A 367 30.55 -30.94 -38.66
N GLY A 368 31.44 -30.46 -37.79
CA GLY A 368 31.13 -29.99 -36.43
C GLY A 368 30.26 -28.73 -36.38
N ILE A 369 30.59 -27.69 -37.16
CA ILE A 369 29.83 -26.41 -37.16
C ILE A 369 28.43 -26.63 -37.73
N ARG A 370 28.32 -27.44 -38.80
CA ARG A 370 27.04 -27.83 -39.40
C ARG A 370 26.13 -28.54 -38.39
N ARG A 371 26.64 -29.56 -37.70
CA ARG A 371 25.89 -30.31 -36.67
C ARG A 371 25.47 -29.40 -35.52
N LEU A 372 26.34 -28.46 -35.11
CA LEU A 372 26.06 -27.53 -34.04
C LEU A 372 24.95 -26.54 -34.40
N ILE A 373 25.03 -25.85 -35.54
CA ILE A 373 24.01 -24.86 -35.97
C ILE A 373 22.66 -25.53 -36.24
N SER A 374 22.66 -26.69 -36.91
CA SER A 374 21.45 -27.49 -37.10
C SER A 374 20.87 -27.99 -35.78
N GLY A 375 21.73 -28.39 -34.84
CA GLY A 375 21.34 -28.83 -33.49
C GLY A 375 20.76 -27.68 -32.67
N LEU A 376 21.37 -26.49 -32.70
CA LEU A 376 20.89 -25.28 -32.04
C LEU A 376 19.54 -24.85 -32.59
N ARG A 377 19.37 -24.83 -33.93
CA ARG A 377 18.07 -24.54 -34.57
C ARG A 377 17.00 -25.52 -34.10
N SER A 378 17.26 -26.82 -34.17
CA SER A 378 16.32 -27.85 -33.73
C SER A 378 16.00 -27.76 -32.23
N ALA A 379 16.98 -27.48 -31.39
CA ALA A 379 16.79 -27.34 -29.95
C ALA A 379 15.98 -26.09 -29.60
N TYR A 380 16.25 -24.97 -30.26
CA TYR A 380 15.53 -23.72 -30.03
C TYR A 380 14.10 -23.77 -30.54
N ASP A 381 13.84 -24.45 -31.65
CA ASP A 381 12.47 -24.69 -32.12
C ASP A 381 11.66 -25.53 -31.11
N VAL A 382 12.26 -26.58 -30.53
CA VAL A 382 11.62 -27.38 -29.47
C VAL A 382 11.37 -26.56 -28.21
N MET A 383 12.37 -25.80 -27.75
CA MET A 383 12.29 -24.97 -26.54
C MET A 383 11.38 -23.75 -26.72
N ALA A 384 11.14 -23.32 -27.95
CA ALA A 384 10.14 -22.30 -28.31
C ALA A 384 8.71 -22.86 -28.41
N VAL A 385 8.49 -24.12 -28.00
CA VAL A 385 7.18 -24.82 -27.99
C VAL A 385 6.66 -25.11 -29.42
N ASN A 386 7.56 -25.41 -30.36
CA ASN A 386 7.15 -26.00 -31.65
C ASN A 386 6.96 -27.52 -31.48
N VAL A 387 5.77 -27.93 -31.05
CA VAL A 387 5.39 -29.34 -30.78
C VAL A 387 5.72 -30.27 -31.95
N LEU A 388 5.71 -29.75 -33.18
CA LEU A 388 5.98 -30.51 -34.40
C LEU A 388 7.46 -30.91 -34.55
N ALA A 389 8.39 -30.14 -33.97
CA ALA A 389 9.82 -30.48 -33.96
C ALA A 389 10.11 -31.71 -33.09
N LEU A 390 9.35 -31.90 -32.00
CA LEU A 390 9.44 -33.06 -31.11
C LEU A 390 8.98 -34.35 -31.81
N VAL A 391 7.91 -34.25 -32.62
CA VAL A 391 7.34 -35.38 -33.38
C VAL A 391 8.29 -35.83 -34.50
N LYS A 392 9.03 -34.90 -35.12
CA LYS A 392 10.03 -35.22 -36.15
C LYS A 392 11.26 -35.99 -35.64
N ALA A 393 11.62 -35.84 -34.36
CA ALA A 393 12.79 -36.48 -33.79
C ALA A 393 12.59 -37.99 -33.49
N GLY A 394 11.35 -38.50 -33.52
CA GLY A 394 11.01 -39.74 -32.81
C GLY A 394 10.44 -40.95 -33.57
N SER A 395 10.22 -40.98 -34.90
CA SER A 395 9.45 -42.12 -35.47
C SER A 395 9.62 -42.47 -36.96
N GLN A 396 9.40 -43.76 -37.26
CA GLN A 396 9.36 -44.42 -38.58
C GLN A 396 8.02 -44.25 -39.34
N ASN A 397 6.89 -43.94 -38.69
CA ASN A 397 5.57 -43.75 -39.35
C ASN A 397 5.21 -42.26 -39.45
N ARG A 398 5.68 -41.61 -40.51
CA ARG A 398 5.72 -40.13 -40.59
C ARG A 398 4.39 -39.45 -40.92
N ALA A 399 3.57 -39.97 -41.83
CA ALA A 399 2.38 -39.24 -42.32
C ALA A 399 1.25 -39.16 -41.27
N LEU A 400 0.85 -40.29 -40.68
CA LEU A 400 -0.24 -40.35 -39.69
C LEU A 400 0.09 -39.55 -38.41
N LEU A 401 1.35 -39.59 -37.96
CA LEU A 401 1.78 -38.80 -36.79
C LEU A 401 1.79 -37.29 -37.06
N ILE A 402 2.04 -36.87 -38.30
CA ILE A 402 1.96 -35.46 -38.69
C ILE A 402 0.50 -34.98 -38.64
N ASP A 403 -0.46 -35.77 -39.15
CA ASP A 403 -1.88 -35.42 -39.09
C ASP A 403 -2.40 -35.36 -37.65
N ILE A 404 -2.02 -36.32 -36.80
CA ILE A 404 -2.35 -36.29 -35.36
C ILE A 404 -1.73 -35.06 -34.68
N ALA A 405 -0.46 -34.75 -34.97
CA ALA A 405 0.23 -33.61 -34.38
C ALA A 405 -0.39 -32.27 -34.82
N LEU A 406 -0.82 -32.16 -36.08
CA LEU A 406 -1.50 -30.98 -36.62
C LEU A 406 -2.89 -30.80 -35.99
N GLY A 407 -3.66 -31.89 -35.85
CA GLY A 407 -4.94 -31.88 -35.14
C GLY A 407 -4.77 -31.46 -33.67
N ALA A 408 -3.76 -32.01 -32.98
CA ALA A 408 -3.44 -31.63 -31.60
C ALA A 408 -3.00 -30.16 -31.47
N LEU A 409 -2.23 -29.64 -32.43
CA LEU A 409 -1.80 -28.25 -32.47
C LEU A 409 -3.01 -27.30 -32.63
N LEU A 410 -3.89 -27.57 -33.60
CA LEU A 410 -5.09 -26.75 -33.82
C LEU A 410 -6.05 -26.80 -32.62
N ALA A 411 -6.22 -27.99 -32.02
CA ALA A 411 -7.00 -28.13 -30.78
C ALA A 411 -6.39 -27.33 -29.63
N ALA A 412 -5.06 -27.39 -29.45
CA ALA A 412 -4.37 -26.61 -28.41
C ALA A 412 -4.52 -25.10 -28.61
N ILE A 413 -4.40 -24.61 -29.86
CA ILE A 413 -4.65 -23.20 -30.20
C ILE A 413 -6.09 -22.82 -29.87
N GLY A 414 -7.07 -23.64 -30.25
CA GLY A 414 -8.49 -23.43 -29.94
C GLY A 414 -8.77 -23.35 -28.44
N VAL A 415 -8.19 -24.26 -27.64
CA VAL A 415 -8.31 -24.25 -26.18
C VAL A 415 -7.71 -22.99 -25.57
N ILE A 416 -6.53 -22.57 -26.03
CA ILE A 416 -5.87 -21.34 -25.53
C ILE A 416 -6.67 -20.10 -25.91
N TYR A 417 -7.17 -20.02 -27.14
CA TYR A 417 -7.99 -18.89 -27.58
C TYR A 417 -9.32 -18.80 -26.83
N ALA A 418 -10.03 -19.91 -26.63
CA ALA A 418 -11.23 -19.96 -25.81
C ALA A 418 -10.94 -19.52 -24.36
N SER A 419 -9.82 -19.98 -23.80
CA SER A 419 -9.37 -19.58 -22.46
C SER A 419 -9.03 -18.08 -22.38
N PHE A 420 -8.44 -17.52 -23.44
CA PHE A 420 -8.17 -16.09 -23.55
C PHE A 420 -9.46 -15.25 -23.63
N LEU A 421 -10.45 -15.66 -24.43
CA LEU A 421 -11.74 -14.96 -24.51
C LEU A 421 -12.46 -14.99 -23.16
N TRP A 422 -12.42 -16.13 -22.48
CA TRP A 422 -12.90 -16.25 -21.11
C TRP A 422 -12.16 -15.26 -20.19
N PHE A 423 -10.83 -15.23 -20.23
CA PHE A 423 -10.02 -14.28 -19.48
C PHE A 423 -10.38 -12.82 -19.79
N ALA A 424 -10.53 -12.44 -21.06
CA ALA A 424 -10.80 -11.07 -21.48
C ALA A 424 -12.20 -10.59 -21.07
N PHE A 425 -13.21 -11.46 -21.13
CA PHE A 425 -14.57 -11.11 -20.74
C PHE A 425 -14.77 -11.11 -19.22
N PHE A 426 -14.26 -12.15 -18.54
CA PHE A 426 -14.42 -12.27 -17.09
C PHE A 426 -13.43 -11.42 -16.31
N GLY A 427 -12.21 -11.22 -16.81
CA GLY A 427 -11.17 -10.41 -16.18
C GLY A 427 -11.56 -8.95 -15.98
N ARG A 428 -12.34 -8.39 -16.91
CA ARG A 428 -12.91 -7.03 -16.80
C ARG A 428 -13.90 -6.87 -15.64
N ARG A 429 -14.45 -7.97 -15.12
CA ARG A 429 -15.40 -8.00 -14.00
C ARG A 429 -14.74 -8.44 -12.69
N LEU A 430 -13.43 -8.66 -12.67
CA LEU A 430 -12.71 -8.98 -11.45
C LEU A 430 -12.32 -7.72 -10.69
N HIS A 431 -12.01 -7.94 -9.42
CA HIS A 431 -11.58 -6.94 -8.45
C HIS A 431 -10.46 -6.03 -8.97
N ARG A 432 -10.50 -4.75 -8.57
CA ARG A 432 -9.48 -3.73 -8.84
C ARG A 432 -9.03 -3.13 -7.53
N ARG A 433 -7.71 -2.95 -7.37
CA ARG A 433 -7.16 -2.38 -6.12
C ARG A 433 -7.65 -0.94 -5.90
N SER A 434 -7.87 -0.17 -6.97
CA SER A 434 -8.47 1.18 -6.89
C SER A 434 -9.82 1.20 -6.18
N ASP A 435 -10.58 0.11 -6.28
CA ASP A 435 -11.93 0.06 -5.72
C ASP A 435 -11.90 -0.25 -4.22
N GLU A 436 -10.76 -0.70 -3.66
CA GLU A 436 -10.65 -1.03 -2.23
C GLU A 436 -10.86 0.19 -1.32
N VAL A 437 -10.39 1.37 -1.76
CA VAL A 437 -10.58 2.62 -1.02
C VAL A 437 -12.04 3.06 -1.11
N ARG A 438 -12.61 3.13 -2.32
CA ARG A 438 -14.03 3.52 -2.52
C ARG A 438 -15.02 2.60 -1.79
N GLN A 439 -14.78 1.29 -1.83
CA GLN A 439 -15.68 0.31 -1.23
C GLN A 439 -15.55 0.22 0.29
N GLY A 440 -14.41 0.64 0.87
CA GLY A 440 -14.18 0.67 2.32
C GLY A 440 -14.30 -0.71 2.96
N HIS A 441 -15.11 -0.84 4.02
CA HIS A 441 -15.34 -2.13 4.71
C HIS A 441 -16.05 -3.19 3.85
N GLU A 442 -16.69 -2.78 2.75
CA GLU A 442 -17.38 -3.68 1.82
C GLU A 442 -16.49 -4.08 0.63
N ALA A 443 -15.21 -3.65 0.64
CA ALA A 443 -14.25 -3.97 -0.40
C ALA A 443 -13.94 -5.47 -0.48
N THR A 444 -14.03 -6.04 -1.68
CA THR A 444 -13.61 -7.43 -1.91
C THR A 444 -12.13 -7.51 -2.24
N THR A 445 -11.24 -7.61 -1.26
CA THR A 445 -9.79 -7.70 -1.54
C THR A 445 -9.42 -8.95 -2.36
N TRP A 446 -8.28 -8.91 -3.06
CA TRP A 446 -7.71 -10.12 -3.70
C TRP A 446 -7.51 -11.26 -2.71
N ALA A 447 -7.22 -10.93 -1.46
CA ALA A 447 -7.06 -11.92 -0.41
C ALA A 447 -8.37 -12.66 -0.10
N ALA A 448 -9.48 -11.94 0.00
CA ALA A 448 -10.81 -12.52 0.20
C ALA A 448 -11.35 -13.23 -1.06
N LEU A 449 -11.02 -12.73 -2.25
CA LEU A 449 -11.44 -13.35 -3.51
C LEU A 449 -10.70 -14.66 -3.76
N ALA A 450 -9.41 -14.74 -3.41
CA ALA A 450 -8.62 -15.95 -3.55
C ALA A 450 -9.06 -17.08 -2.60
N THR A 451 -9.60 -16.77 -1.41
CA THR A 451 -10.19 -17.77 -0.53
C THR A 451 -11.52 -18.27 -1.06
N LYS A 452 -12.41 -17.37 -1.50
CA LYS A 452 -13.73 -17.71 -2.05
C LYS A 452 -13.68 -18.40 -3.42
N GLN A 453 -12.77 -17.99 -4.31
CA GLN A 453 -12.71 -18.41 -5.72
C GLN A 453 -11.32 -18.91 -6.13
N LYS A 454 -10.73 -19.76 -5.31
CA LYS A 454 -9.36 -20.28 -5.46
C LYS A 454 -9.03 -20.85 -6.83
N MET A 455 -9.87 -21.72 -7.39
CA MET A 455 -9.64 -22.34 -8.70
C MET A 455 -9.66 -21.32 -9.83
N ARG A 456 -10.53 -20.30 -9.71
CA ARG A 456 -10.64 -19.23 -10.69
C ARG A 456 -9.35 -18.41 -10.72
N VAL A 457 -8.89 -17.91 -9.57
CA VAL A 457 -7.65 -17.11 -9.47
C VAL A 457 -6.43 -17.88 -10.01
N LYS A 458 -6.34 -19.19 -9.72
CA LYS A 458 -5.30 -20.06 -10.28
C LYS A 458 -5.37 -20.15 -11.81
N LEU A 459 -6.57 -20.36 -12.36
CA LEU A 459 -6.77 -20.46 -13.80
C LEU A 459 -6.37 -19.17 -14.52
N PHE A 460 -6.69 -17.99 -13.96
CA PHE A 460 -6.26 -16.70 -14.51
C PHE A 460 -4.74 -16.61 -14.70
N THR A 461 -3.96 -16.99 -13.69
CA THR A 461 -2.50 -16.97 -13.76
C THR A 461 -1.98 -17.92 -14.85
N LEU A 462 -2.52 -19.15 -14.91
CA LEU A 462 -2.13 -20.15 -15.91
C LEU A 462 -2.46 -19.69 -17.34
N VAL A 463 -3.64 -19.10 -17.54
CA VAL A 463 -4.06 -18.58 -18.85
C VAL A 463 -3.14 -17.46 -19.29
N ILE A 464 -2.80 -16.51 -18.40
CA ILE A 464 -1.85 -15.43 -18.73
C ILE A 464 -0.51 -16.02 -19.16
N THR A 465 0.08 -16.93 -18.37
CA THR A 465 1.37 -17.54 -18.69
C THR A 465 1.34 -18.32 -20.02
N ALA A 466 0.24 -19.04 -20.30
CA ALA A 466 0.03 -19.75 -21.55
C ALA A 466 -0.09 -18.78 -22.74
N CYS A 467 -0.87 -17.70 -22.60
CA CYS A 467 -1.02 -16.65 -23.61
C CYS A 467 0.32 -15.98 -23.94
N LEU A 468 1.11 -15.61 -22.92
CA LEU A 468 2.45 -15.03 -23.11
C LEU A 468 3.41 -16.00 -23.81
N THR A 469 3.30 -17.29 -23.52
CA THR A 469 4.16 -18.33 -24.11
C THR A 469 3.82 -18.55 -25.59
N ILE A 470 2.55 -18.64 -25.94
CA ILE A 470 2.12 -18.92 -27.33
C ILE A 470 2.04 -17.66 -28.20
N TYR A 471 2.11 -16.46 -27.62
CA TYR A 471 1.93 -15.19 -28.32
C TYR A 471 2.76 -15.08 -29.60
N LEU A 472 4.06 -15.33 -29.52
CA LEU A 472 4.97 -15.22 -30.65
C LEU A 472 4.73 -16.33 -31.70
N PRO A 473 4.75 -17.63 -31.35
CA PRO A 473 4.47 -18.70 -32.30
C PRO A 473 3.13 -18.54 -33.04
N LEU A 474 2.06 -18.17 -32.32
CA LEU A 474 0.72 -18.03 -32.90
C LEU A 474 0.61 -16.80 -33.80
N THR A 475 1.16 -15.66 -33.38
CA THR A 475 1.17 -14.44 -34.21
C THR A 475 1.91 -14.66 -35.52
N ARG A 476 3.07 -15.34 -35.46
CA ARG A 476 3.81 -15.71 -36.66
C ARG A 476 3.01 -16.63 -37.56
N LEU A 477 2.41 -17.70 -37.01
CA LEU A 477 1.58 -18.63 -37.78
C LEU A 477 0.45 -17.89 -38.53
N CYS A 478 -0.25 -16.99 -37.86
CA CYS A 478 -1.34 -16.22 -38.48
C CYS A 478 -0.83 -15.29 -39.60
N LEU A 479 0.30 -14.63 -39.40
CA LEU A 479 0.90 -13.76 -40.41
C LEU A 479 1.43 -14.55 -41.61
N ASP A 480 2.06 -15.71 -41.40
CA ASP A 480 2.55 -16.59 -42.49
C ASP A 480 1.38 -17.08 -43.37
N VAL A 481 0.24 -17.45 -42.75
CA VAL A 481 -1.00 -17.82 -43.46
C VAL A 481 -1.53 -16.65 -44.31
N LEU A 482 -1.57 -15.45 -43.74
CA LEU A 482 -2.06 -14.26 -44.46
C LEU A 482 -1.14 -13.85 -45.61
N MET A 483 0.17 -13.86 -45.40
CA MET A 483 1.12 -13.55 -46.46
C MET A 483 0.98 -14.54 -47.60
N THR A 484 0.89 -15.84 -47.32
CA THR A 484 0.68 -16.89 -48.33
C THR A 484 -0.63 -16.71 -49.10
N ALA A 485 -1.70 -16.27 -48.44
CA ALA A 485 -2.98 -15.97 -49.10
C ALA A 485 -2.91 -14.72 -49.98
N SER A 486 -2.06 -13.74 -49.63
CA SER A 486 -1.91 -12.47 -50.36
C SER A 486 -0.99 -12.56 -51.58
N THR A 487 0.03 -13.43 -51.53
CA THR A 487 0.97 -13.64 -52.64
C THR A 487 0.39 -14.63 -53.65
N ARG A 488 -0.18 -14.12 -54.75
CA ARG A 488 -0.47 -14.92 -55.97
C ARG A 488 0.85 -15.26 -56.68
N THR A 489 1.59 -16.22 -56.18
CA THR A 489 2.73 -16.79 -56.93
C THR A 489 2.47 -18.28 -57.21
N SER A 490 2.54 -18.57 -58.50
CA SER A 490 2.44 -19.87 -59.16
C SER A 490 3.53 -20.83 -58.69
N ASP A 491 3.14 -22.10 -58.56
CA ASP A 491 3.96 -23.32 -58.59
C ASP A 491 5.48 -23.11 -58.68
N THR A 492 6.16 -23.18 -57.54
CA THR A 492 7.49 -23.78 -57.49
C THR A 492 7.43 -24.93 -56.51
N ASP A 493 7.35 -26.11 -57.11
CA ASP A 493 7.41 -27.44 -56.51
C ASP A 493 8.83 -27.69 -55.97
N ASP A 494 9.24 -26.94 -54.94
CA ASP A 494 10.47 -27.22 -54.22
C ASP A 494 10.12 -28.15 -53.06
N GLY A 495 10.52 -29.41 -53.19
CA GLY A 495 10.41 -30.49 -52.19
C GLY A 495 11.22 -30.23 -50.90
N SER A 496 11.21 -29.00 -50.40
CA SER A 496 11.79 -28.60 -49.12
C SER A 496 10.93 -29.19 -47.99
N ARG A 497 11.61 -29.90 -47.08
CA ARG A 497 10.98 -30.52 -45.91
C ARG A 497 10.29 -29.42 -45.09
N ALA A 498 8.98 -29.50 -44.85
CA ALA A 498 8.23 -28.55 -44.01
C ALA A 498 8.84 -28.48 -42.59
N ILE A 499 9.57 -27.42 -42.22
CA ILE A 499 10.37 -27.35 -40.97
C ILE A 499 9.64 -26.57 -39.87
N SER A 500 8.68 -25.70 -40.22
CA SER A 500 7.85 -24.92 -39.29
C SER A 500 6.39 -25.41 -39.21
N ALA A 501 5.68 -25.03 -38.14
CA ALA A 501 4.25 -25.25 -38.01
C ALA A 501 3.44 -24.50 -39.10
N SER A 502 3.91 -23.33 -39.54
CA SER A 502 3.32 -22.57 -40.64
C SER A 502 3.46 -23.29 -41.98
N ASP A 503 4.67 -23.79 -42.30
CA ASP A 503 4.91 -24.60 -43.51
C ASP A 503 3.97 -25.80 -43.57
N LEU A 504 3.73 -26.47 -42.45
CA LEU A 504 2.84 -27.63 -42.39
C LEU A 504 1.36 -27.25 -42.64
N VAL A 505 0.87 -26.19 -42.01
CA VAL A 505 -0.50 -25.71 -42.23
C VAL A 505 -0.69 -25.28 -43.69
N VAL A 506 0.29 -24.56 -44.25
CA VAL A 506 0.25 -24.11 -45.65
C VAL A 506 0.29 -25.30 -46.59
N THR A 507 1.30 -26.16 -46.50
CA THR A 507 1.43 -27.35 -47.38
C THR A 507 0.23 -28.28 -47.32
N ARG A 508 -0.41 -28.43 -46.16
CA ARG A 508 -1.55 -29.34 -45.99
C ARG A 508 -2.88 -28.77 -46.43
N PHE A 509 -3.11 -27.48 -46.23
CA PHE A 509 -4.43 -26.87 -46.38
C PHE A 509 -4.54 -25.83 -47.50
N LYS A 510 -3.44 -25.36 -48.09
CA LYS A 510 -3.47 -24.30 -49.14
C LYS A 510 -4.39 -24.65 -50.30
N ASP A 511 -4.38 -25.91 -50.72
CA ASP A 511 -5.20 -26.41 -51.85
C ASP A 511 -6.48 -27.12 -51.38
N ASP A 512 -6.77 -27.11 -50.07
CA ASP A 512 -7.96 -27.71 -49.47
C ASP A 512 -9.15 -26.71 -49.49
N LYS A 513 -10.38 -27.22 -49.54
CA LYS A 513 -11.61 -26.40 -49.44
C LYS A 513 -11.68 -25.62 -48.12
N ALA A 514 -10.97 -26.08 -47.10
CA ALA A 514 -10.88 -25.40 -45.81
C ALA A 514 -9.99 -24.14 -45.80
N TRP A 515 -9.20 -23.86 -46.84
CA TRP A 515 -8.24 -22.74 -46.87
C TRP A 515 -8.85 -21.37 -46.54
N PRO A 516 -9.99 -20.95 -47.14
CA PRO A 516 -10.57 -19.64 -46.82
C PRO A 516 -10.97 -19.52 -45.34
N ALA A 517 -11.45 -20.60 -44.73
CA ALA A 517 -11.80 -20.62 -43.31
C ALA A 517 -10.56 -20.47 -42.41
N ILE A 518 -9.43 -21.06 -42.79
CA ILE A 518 -8.16 -20.91 -42.07
C ILE A 518 -7.64 -19.47 -42.18
N VAL A 519 -7.74 -18.85 -43.35
CA VAL A 519 -7.38 -17.44 -43.56
C VAL A 519 -8.26 -16.53 -42.69
N VAL A 520 -9.58 -16.72 -42.70
CA VAL A 520 -10.51 -15.96 -41.83
C VAL A 520 -10.18 -16.17 -40.35
N ALA A 521 -9.90 -17.40 -39.93
CA ALA A 521 -9.51 -17.70 -38.55
C ALA A 521 -8.20 -16.97 -38.14
N ALA A 522 -7.21 -16.89 -39.03
CA ALA A 522 -5.98 -16.14 -38.80
C ALA A 522 -6.24 -14.63 -38.62
N ILE A 523 -7.11 -14.02 -39.45
CA ILE A 523 -7.51 -12.60 -39.29
C ILE A 523 -8.18 -12.39 -37.94
N VAL A 524 -9.12 -13.26 -37.58
CA VAL A 524 -9.83 -13.19 -36.30
C VAL A 524 -8.84 -13.25 -35.14
N LEU A 525 -7.92 -14.23 -35.14
CA LEU A 525 -6.91 -14.36 -34.08
C LEU A 525 -5.99 -13.13 -33.98
N LEU A 526 -5.58 -12.51 -35.08
CA LEU A 526 -4.77 -11.28 -35.02
C LEU A 526 -5.56 -10.11 -34.41
N ALA A 527 -6.81 -9.94 -34.83
CA ALA A 527 -7.67 -8.84 -34.40
C ALA A 527 -8.14 -8.98 -32.95
N THR A 528 -8.39 -10.22 -32.47
CA THR A 528 -8.97 -10.46 -31.15
C THR A 528 -7.95 -10.91 -30.10
N PHE A 529 -6.86 -11.58 -30.48
CA PHE A 529 -5.83 -12.06 -29.54
C PHE A 529 -4.53 -11.23 -29.64
N THR A 530 -3.91 -11.09 -30.81
CA THR A 530 -2.57 -10.48 -30.94
C THR A 530 -2.54 -8.99 -30.56
N LEU A 531 -3.49 -8.19 -31.09
CA LEU A 531 -3.55 -6.75 -30.81
C LEU A 531 -4.15 -6.42 -29.42
N PRO A 532 -5.24 -7.08 -28.97
CA PRO A 532 -5.87 -6.72 -27.70
C PRO A 532 -5.12 -7.22 -26.46
N LEU A 533 -4.37 -8.33 -26.55
CA LEU A 533 -3.68 -8.89 -25.38
C LEU A 533 -2.72 -7.88 -24.72
N PRO A 534 -1.79 -7.21 -25.44
CA PRO A 534 -0.94 -6.16 -24.84
C PRO A 534 -1.74 -5.06 -24.13
N TRP A 535 -2.82 -4.57 -24.75
CA TRP A 535 -3.67 -3.51 -24.19
C TRP A 535 -4.39 -3.95 -22.90
N LEU A 536 -4.95 -5.17 -22.90
CA LEU A 536 -5.59 -5.73 -21.71
C LEU A 536 -4.58 -5.87 -20.55
N LEU A 537 -3.35 -6.31 -20.84
CA LEU A 537 -2.33 -6.44 -19.81
C LEU A 537 -1.88 -5.09 -19.24
N ILE A 538 -1.82 -4.01 -20.04
CA ILE A 538 -1.51 -2.65 -19.55
C ILE A 538 -2.54 -2.23 -18.50
N ASN A 539 -3.83 -2.34 -18.82
CA ASN A 539 -4.92 -1.93 -17.94
C ASN A 539 -4.91 -2.73 -16.63
N VAL A 540 -4.73 -4.05 -16.74
CA VAL A 540 -4.69 -4.94 -15.58
C VAL A 540 -3.50 -4.64 -14.67
N ILE A 541 -2.32 -4.31 -15.22
CA ILE A 541 -1.15 -3.90 -14.42
C ILE A 541 -1.40 -2.55 -13.73
N SER A 542 -1.94 -1.55 -14.43
CA SER A 542 -2.21 -0.24 -13.83
C SER A 542 -3.21 -0.32 -12.67
N GLU A 543 -4.21 -1.21 -12.77
CA GLU A 543 -5.28 -1.34 -11.76
C GLU A 543 -4.87 -2.16 -10.52
N ASN A 544 -3.79 -2.94 -10.57
CA ASN A 544 -3.45 -3.92 -9.51
C ASN A 544 -2.05 -3.78 -8.90
N ARG A 545 -1.14 -3.05 -9.55
CA ARG A 545 0.21 -2.81 -9.04
C ARG A 545 0.18 -2.06 -7.69
N PRO A 546 1.18 -2.25 -6.81
CA PRO A 546 1.33 -1.41 -5.63
C PRO A 546 1.58 0.06 -6.00
N THR A 547 1.02 0.95 -5.21
CA THR A 547 1.28 2.39 -5.22
C THR A 547 1.86 2.81 -3.88
N GLY A 548 2.40 4.03 -3.79
CA GLY A 548 2.79 4.63 -2.52
C GLY A 548 1.59 4.86 -1.59
N SER A 549 1.78 5.73 -0.61
CA SER A 549 0.75 6.11 0.35
C SER A 549 -0.47 6.71 -0.36
N LEU A 550 -1.61 6.68 0.32
CA LEU A 550 -2.86 7.20 -0.23
C LEU A 550 -2.80 8.71 -0.50
N GLU A 551 -1.99 9.44 0.27
CA GLU A 551 -1.84 10.90 0.21
C GLU A 551 -0.78 11.34 -0.78
N ASN A 552 0.33 10.60 -0.85
CA ASN A 552 1.42 10.91 -1.75
C ASN A 552 1.89 9.62 -2.44
N PRO A 553 1.61 9.44 -3.74
CA PRO A 553 1.98 8.22 -4.46
C PRO A 553 3.50 8.05 -4.62
N LEU A 554 4.30 9.08 -4.34
CA LEU A 554 5.77 9.07 -4.41
C LEU A 554 6.44 8.68 -3.09
N VAL A 555 5.67 8.52 -2.02
CA VAL A 555 6.17 8.26 -0.66
C VAL A 555 5.44 7.05 -0.08
N THR A 556 6.05 6.36 0.86
CA THR A 556 5.46 5.27 1.64
C THR A 556 6.12 5.23 3.02
N TYR A 557 5.69 4.33 3.89
CA TYR A 557 6.37 4.10 5.15
C TYR A 557 7.05 2.73 5.17
N ASP A 558 8.17 2.62 5.89
CA ASP A 558 8.83 1.34 6.15
C ASP A 558 8.12 0.55 7.28
N LEU A 559 8.68 -0.61 7.67
CA LEU A 559 8.10 -1.43 8.75
C LEU A 559 8.17 -0.75 10.13
N ASP A 560 9.00 0.28 10.28
CA ASP A 560 9.08 1.09 11.49
C ASP A 560 8.10 2.27 11.46
N GLY A 561 7.45 2.50 10.31
CA GLY A 561 6.58 3.64 10.05
C GLY A 561 7.34 4.92 9.68
N GLU A 562 8.64 4.84 9.37
CA GLU A 562 9.43 5.99 8.92
C GLU A 562 9.14 6.29 7.44
N GLU A 563 9.11 7.57 7.10
CA GLU A 563 8.85 8.02 5.74
C GLU A 563 10.02 7.64 4.81
N VAL A 564 9.72 6.91 3.75
CA VAL A 564 10.71 6.50 2.74
C VAL A 564 10.18 6.79 1.33
N PRO A 565 11.05 7.19 0.38
CA PRO A 565 10.63 7.38 -0.99
C PRO A 565 10.11 6.06 -1.57
N PHE A 566 9.06 6.13 -2.38
CA PHE A 566 8.50 4.98 -3.09
C PHE A 566 9.41 4.59 -4.26
N ASP A 567 10.57 4.03 -3.93
CA ASP A 567 11.60 3.60 -4.86
C ASP A 567 11.39 2.15 -5.34
N ASP A 568 12.27 1.69 -6.24
CA ASP A 568 12.20 0.34 -6.79
C ASP A 568 12.33 -0.76 -5.73
N LYS A 569 13.01 -0.49 -4.61
CA LYS A 569 13.20 -1.44 -3.51
C LYS A 569 11.94 -1.59 -2.67
N VAL A 570 11.32 -0.47 -2.30
CA VAL A 570 10.02 -0.49 -1.61
C VAL A 570 8.99 -1.16 -2.51
N TYR A 571 8.93 -0.79 -3.79
CA TYR A 571 8.04 -1.42 -4.75
C TYR A 571 8.22 -2.95 -4.76
N ALA A 572 9.46 -3.43 -4.92
CA ALA A 572 9.76 -4.86 -4.90
C ALA A 572 9.36 -5.53 -3.56
N ARG A 573 9.54 -4.84 -2.44
CA ARG A 573 9.15 -5.31 -1.10
C ARG A 573 7.63 -5.46 -0.96
N LEU A 574 6.85 -4.46 -1.39
CA LEU A 574 5.39 -4.54 -1.35
C LEU A 574 4.87 -5.63 -2.29
N VAL A 575 5.39 -5.74 -3.52
CA VAL A 575 5.05 -6.84 -4.42
C VAL A 575 5.41 -8.21 -3.81
N ALA A 576 6.43 -8.28 -2.95
CA ALA A 576 6.85 -9.50 -2.28
C ALA A 576 6.01 -9.86 -1.06
N ARG A 577 5.53 -8.89 -0.27
CA ARG A 577 4.98 -9.11 1.08
C ARG A 577 3.51 -8.72 1.28
N ASP A 578 2.98 -7.78 0.50
CA ASP A 578 1.60 -7.31 0.65
C ASP A 578 0.61 -8.47 0.36
N PRO A 579 -0.28 -8.85 1.31
CA PRO A 579 -1.23 -9.96 1.11
C PRO A 579 -2.16 -9.77 -0.08
N SER A 580 -2.51 -8.51 -0.40
CA SER A 580 -3.30 -8.18 -1.59
C SER A 580 -2.56 -8.55 -2.88
N GLN A 581 -1.22 -8.46 -2.86
CA GLN A 581 -0.35 -8.78 -3.99
C GLN A 581 -0.06 -10.28 -4.06
N LEU A 582 0.25 -10.91 -2.93
CA LEU A 582 0.55 -12.35 -2.86
C LEU A 582 -0.54 -13.21 -3.51
N ARG A 583 -1.81 -12.80 -3.33
CA ARG A 583 -3.01 -13.50 -3.83
C ARG A 583 -3.55 -12.93 -5.15
N CYS A 584 -2.92 -11.89 -5.71
CA CYS A 584 -3.29 -11.31 -7.01
C CYS A 584 -2.84 -12.20 -8.18
N PRO A 585 -3.73 -12.59 -9.12
CA PRO A 585 -3.37 -13.43 -10.27
C PRO A 585 -2.48 -12.70 -11.29
N TYR A 586 -2.45 -11.37 -11.23
CA TYR A 586 -1.71 -10.52 -12.16
C TYR A 586 -0.29 -10.20 -11.69
N ARG A 587 0.07 -10.58 -10.45
CA ARG A 587 1.38 -10.34 -9.85
C ARG A 587 2.54 -10.81 -10.74
N SER A 588 2.37 -11.92 -11.44
CA SER A 588 3.41 -12.46 -12.34
C SER A 588 3.80 -11.48 -13.45
N LEU A 589 2.94 -10.53 -13.83
CA LEU A 589 3.21 -9.58 -14.91
C LEU A 589 4.25 -8.52 -14.53
N TYR A 590 4.28 -8.12 -13.26
CA TYR A 590 5.10 -6.99 -12.77
C TYR A 590 6.03 -7.35 -11.59
N ALA A 591 5.95 -8.56 -11.05
CA ALA A 591 6.87 -9.03 -10.02
C ALA A 591 8.28 -9.31 -10.57
N GLY A 592 9.30 -8.83 -9.85
CA GLY A 592 10.71 -8.95 -10.21
C GLY A 592 11.23 -7.88 -11.17
N PHE A 593 10.39 -6.90 -11.53
CA PHE A 593 10.78 -5.69 -12.25
C PHE A 593 10.92 -4.50 -11.31
N GLU A 594 11.75 -3.54 -11.71
CA GLU A 594 11.75 -2.20 -11.13
C GLU A 594 10.42 -1.48 -11.42
N GLN A 595 10.06 -0.52 -10.59
CA GLN A 595 8.80 0.21 -10.65
C GLN A 595 8.63 0.91 -12.00
N ARG A 596 9.71 1.51 -12.52
CA ARG A 596 9.73 2.16 -13.86
C ARG A 596 9.51 1.17 -15.00
N TRP A 597 9.99 -0.06 -14.81
CA TRP A 597 9.97 -1.14 -15.81
C TRP A 597 8.84 -2.16 -15.62
N ARG A 598 7.82 -1.83 -14.82
CA ARG A 598 6.66 -2.73 -14.56
C ARG A 598 5.90 -3.19 -15.81
N TYR A 599 6.02 -2.47 -16.93
CA TYR A 599 5.42 -2.83 -18.23
C TYR A 599 6.39 -3.57 -19.17
N TYR A 600 7.58 -3.97 -18.70
CA TYR A 600 8.63 -4.52 -19.55
C TYR A 600 8.19 -5.78 -20.33
N LYS A 601 7.39 -6.66 -19.74
CA LYS A 601 6.84 -7.82 -20.46
C LYS A 601 5.97 -7.41 -21.65
N ILE A 602 5.18 -6.36 -21.51
CA ILE A 602 4.33 -5.85 -22.59
C ILE A 602 5.20 -5.21 -23.67
N PHE A 603 6.21 -4.46 -23.28
CA PHE A 603 7.21 -3.93 -24.22
C PHE A 603 7.86 -5.08 -25.02
N GLN A 604 8.25 -6.19 -24.38
CA GLN A 604 8.77 -7.37 -25.07
C GLN A 604 7.75 -7.99 -26.04
N LEU A 605 6.45 -8.00 -25.72
CA LEU A 605 5.41 -8.47 -26.66
C LEU A 605 5.31 -7.57 -27.89
N LEU A 606 5.34 -6.24 -27.71
CA LEU A 606 5.30 -5.27 -28.82
C LEU A 606 6.55 -5.39 -29.71
N VAL A 607 7.73 -5.57 -29.11
CA VAL A 607 8.97 -5.85 -29.85
C VAL A 607 8.86 -7.15 -30.63
N LYS A 608 8.34 -8.23 -30.01
CA LYS A 608 8.10 -9.52 -30.69
C LYS A 608 7.16 -9.35 -31.88
N LEU A 609 6.07 -8.62 -31.73
CA LEU A 609 5.14 -8.31 -32.82
C LEU A 609 5.82 -7.54 -33.96
N ALA A 610 6.60 -6.50 -33.64
CA ALA A 610 7.34 -5.73 -34.65
C ALA A 610 8.36 -6.59 -35.40
N LEU A 611 9.11 -7.45 -34.69
CA LEU A 611 10.09 -8.37 -35.30
C LEU A 611 9.42 -9.38 -36.22
N VAL A 612 8.30 -10.00 -35.81
CA VAL A 612 7.57 -10.93 -36.68
C VAL A 612 7.00 -10.21 -37.89
N LEU A 613 6.41 -9.03 -37.72
CA LEU A 613 5.87 -8.24 -38.83
C LEU A 613 6.95 -7.99 -39.88
N VAL A 614 8.16 -7.58 -39.47
CA VAL A 614 9.29 -7.39 -40.39
C VAL A 614 9.74 -8.71 -41.02
N VAL A 615 9.92 -9.77 -40.23
CA VAL A 615 10.41 -11.06 -40.75
C VAL A 615 9.44 -11.69 -41.76
N VAL A 616 8.14 -11.57 -41.52
CA VAL A 616 7.07 -12.21 -42.31
C VAL A 616 6.59 -11.32 -43.45
N VAL A 617 6.29 -10.03 -43.21
CA VAL A 617 5.76 -9.13 -44.25
C VAL A 617 6.86 -8.72 -45.23
N ALA A 618 8.09 -8.48 -44.76
CA ALA A 618 9.21 -8.19 -45.64
C ALA A 618 9.76 -9.44 -46.35
N ALA A 619 9.11 -10.61 -46.22
CA ALA A 619 9.45 -11.78 -47.03
C ALA A 619 9.14 -11.59 -48.53
N SER A 620 8.29 -10.61 -48.88
CA SER A 620 8.06 -10.17 -50.26
C SER A 620 9.09 -9.14 -50.75
N ALA A 621 9.95 -8.62 -49.87
CA ALA A 621 11.00 -7.64 -50.17
C ALA A 621 12.38 -8.31 -50.22
N ASP A 622 13.40 -7.58 -50.70
CA ASP A 622 14.79 -8.05 -50.74
C ASP A 622 15.26 -8.56 -49.36
N ALA A 623 15.83 -9.76 -49.31
CA ALA A 623 16.35 -10.40 -48.11
C ALA A 623 17.37 -9.50 -47.37
N ARG A 624 18.07 -8.62 -48.10
CA ARG A 624 18.99 -7.61 -47.57
C ARG A 624 18.27 -6.56 -46.73
N ILE A 625 17.17 -6.01 -47.25
CA ILE A 625 16.37 -4.98 -46.56
C ILE A 625 15.75 -5.56 -45.28
N ARG A 626 15.22 -6.78 -45.35
CA ARG A 626 14.69 -7.51 -44.20
C ARG A 626 15.74 -7.72 -43.11
N GLY A 627 16.95 -8.15 -43.49
CA GLY A 627 18.07 -8.35 -42.56
C GLY A 627 18.48 -7.04 -41.87
N VAL A 628 18.64 -5.94 -42.63
CA VAL A 628 19.00 -4.62 -42.09
C VAL A 628 17.94 -4.10 -41.14
N LEU A 629 16.67 -4.10 -41.53
CA LEU A 629 15.59 -3.56 -40.71
C LEU A 629 15.44 -4.34 -39.39
N THR A 630 15.57 -5.68 -39.45
CA THR A 630 15.55 -6.51 -38.24
C THR A 630 16.74 -6.21 -37.32
N CYS A 631 17.94 -6.01 -37.89
CA CYS A 631 19.12 -5.62 -37.11
C CYS A 631 18.95 -4.25 -36.45
N VAL A 632 18.41 -3.25 -37.16
CA VAL A 632 18.20 -1.89 -36.60
C VAL A 632 17.21 -1.93 -35.44
N ILE A 633 16.08 -2.59 -35.60
CA ILE A 633 15.07 -2.74 -34.53
C ILE A 633 15.69 -3.45 -33.32
N TYR A 634 16.40 -4.55 -33.55
CA TYR A 634 16.95 -5.35 -32.45
C TYR A 634 18.17 -4.69 -31.77
N ALA A 635 18.96 -3.89 -32.49
CA ALA A 635 19.99 -3.04 -31.91
C ALA A 635 19.40 -2.05 -30.89
N GLY A 636 18.26 -1.45 -31.22
CA GLY A 636 17.50 -0.61 -30.29
C GLY A 636 17.05 -1.36 -29.04
N VAL A 637 16.62 -2.62 -29.19
CA VAL A 637 16.24 -3.48 -28.06
C VAL A 637 17.45 -3.79 -27.17
N VAL A 638 18.59 -4.16 -27.75
CA VAL A 638 19.83 -4.39 -26.98
C VAL A 638 20.25 -3.15 -26.22
N ALA A 639 20.24 -1.98 -26.87
CA ALA A 639 20.58 -0.70 -26.24
C ALA A 639 19.64 -0.38 -25.07
N LEU A 640 18.32 -0.53 -25.27
CA LEU A 640 17.33 -0.27 -24.23
C LEU A 640 17.45 -1.24 -23.05
N SER A 641 17.59 -2.55 -23.30
CA SER A 641 17.77 -3.54 -22.24
C SER A 641 19.09 -3.37 -21.47
N SER A 642 20.17 -2.96 -22.17
CA SER A 642 21.49 -2.76 -21.56
C SER A 642 21.56 -1.48 -20.72
N TYR A 643 20.93 -0.39 -21.18
CA TYR A 643 20.88 0.87 -20.44
C TYR A 643 19.81 0.85 -19.34
N GLY A 644 18.69 0.16 -19.58
CA GLY A 644 17.52 0.22 -18.72
C GLY A 644 17.56 -0.67 -17.48
N THR A 645 18.29 -1.80 -17.50
CA THR A 645 18.38 -2.78 -16.40
C THR A 645 17.05 -3.04 -15.69
N PRO A 646 16.03 -3.59 -16.40
CA PRO A 646 14.63 -3.57 -15.96
C PRO A 646 14.30 -4.44 -14.74
N PHE A 647 15.18 -5.35 -14.33
CA PHE A 647 14.92 -6.31 -13.27
C PHE A 647 15.48 -5.84 -11.92
N SER A 648 14.72 -6.09 -10.84
CA SER A 648 15.15 -5.77 -9.47
C SER A 648 16.33 -6.64 -9.01
N ASP A 649 16.47 -7.85 -9.56
CA ASP A 649 17.60 -8.74 -9.33
C ASP A 649 18.66 -8.55 -10.44
N PRO A 650 19.87 -8.10 -10.11
CA PRO A 650 20.94 -7.89 -11.09
C PRO A 650 21.29 -9.14 -11.92
N LEU A 651 21.12 -10.36 -11.37
CA LEU A 651 21.39 -11.58 -12.12
C LEU A 651 20.41 -11.79 -13.28
N ASN A 652 19.17 -11.34 -13.12
CA ASN A 652 18.18 -11.39 -14.19
C ASN A 652 18.53 -10.40 -15.31
N ASN A 653 19.07 -9.21 -14.96
CA ASN A 653 19.60 -8.25 -15.95
C ASN A 653 20.76 -8.86 -16.75
N VAL A 654 21.72 -9.52 -16.08
CA VAL A 654 22.84 -10.19 -16.77
C VAL A 654 22.34 -11.24 -17.77
N MET A 655 21.39 -12.07 -17.34
CA MET A 655 20.81 -13.14 -18.17
C MET A 655 20.04 -12.59 -19.39
N GLU A 656 19.26 -11.53 -19.19
CA GLU A 656 18.53 -10.86 -20.28
C GLU A 656 19.52 -10.22 -21.27
N ILE A 657 20.47 -9.41 -20.79
CA ILE A 657 21.44 -8.70 -21.62
C ILE A 657 22.29 -9.69 -22.42
N SER A 658 22.79 -10.76 -21.80
CA SER A 658 23.57 -11.79 -22.51
C SER A 658 22.73 -12.44 -23.61
N GLY A 659 21.46 -12.76 -23.31
CA GLY A 659 20.52 -13.31 -24.29
C GLY A 659 20.29 -12.38 -25.48
N LYS A 660 20.04 -11.08 -25.23
CA LYS A 660 19.82 -10.09 -26.29
C LYS A 660 21.08 -9.87 -27.14
N ILE A 661 22.27 -9.78 -26.53
CA ILE A 661 23.52 -9.65 -27.28
C ILE A 661 23.75 -10.86 -28.19
N THR A 662 23.57 -12.07 -27.67
CA THR A 662 23.72 -13.28 -28.47
C THR A 662 22.71 -13.33 -29.61
N ALA A 663 21.43 -13.03 -29.35
CA ALA A 663 20.40 -12.99 -30.39
C ALA A 663 20.67 -11.89 -31.43
N PHE A 664 21.26 -10.76 -31.05
CA PHE A 664 21.66 -9.71 -31.98
C PHE A 664 22.82 -10.16 -32.88
N ALA A 665 23.81 -10.86 -32.33
CA ALA A 665 24.87 -11.47 -33.11
C ALA A 665 24.32 -12.51 -34.11
N THR A 666 23.31 -13.29 -33.71
CA THR A 666 22.57 -14.18 -34.62
C THR A 666 21.89 -13.38 -35.73
N CYS A 667 21.22 -12.27 -35.40
CA CYS A 667 20.54 -11.41 -36.36
C CYS A 667 21.52 -10.81 -37.40
N ILE A 668 22.66 -10.26 -36.95
CA ILE A 668 23.71 -9.71 -37.82
C ILE A 668 24.24 -10.79 -38.76
N SER A 669 24.55 -11.96 -38.24
CA SER A 669 25.06 -13.07 -39.05
C SER A 669 24.06 -13.53 -40.10
N GLY A 670 22.77 -13.61 -39.76
CA GLY A 670 21.71 -13.89 -40.72
C GLY A 670 21.57 -12.82 -41.80
N ALA A 671 21.70 -11.54 -41.43
CA ALA A 671 21.70 -10.44 -42.40
C ALA A 671 22.93 -10.49 -43.33
N LEU A 672 24.14 -10.70 -42.79
CA LEU A 672 25.38 -10.82 -43.57
C LEU A 672 25.30 -11.96 -44.59
N ALA A 673 24.69 -13.09 -44.21
CA ALA A 673 24.48 -14.19 -45.14
C ALA A 673 23.59 -13.84 -46.34
N ALA A 674 22.71 -12.83 -46.23
CA ALA A 674 21.91 -12.32 -47.34
C ALA A 674 22.67 -11.30 -48.23
N PHE A 675 23.73 -10.68 -47.71
CA PHE A 675 24.57 -9.73 -48.45
C PHE A 675 25.71 -10.38 -49.23
N VAL A 676 26.24 -11.51 -48.74
CA VAL A 676 27.30 -12.24 -49.42
C VAL A 676 26.69 -13.02 -50.59
N ASP A 677 27.09 -12.70 -51.81
CA ASP A 677 26.61 -13.36 -53.01
C ASP A 677 27.10 -14.83 -53.04
N ILE A 678 26.17 -15.76 -52.79
CA ILE A 678 26.42 -17.19 -52.57
C ILE A 678 27.01 -17.89 -53.81
N GLN A 679 26.91 -17.25 -54.98
CA GLN A 679 27.19 -17.92 -56.25
C GLN A 679 28.67 -18.05 -56.63
N HIS A 680 29.63 -17.31 -56.06
CA HIS A 680 31.00 -17.29 -56.66
C HIS A 680 32.25 -17.30 -55.75
N SER A 681 32.17 -17.41 -54.41
CA SER A 681 33.42 -17.59 -53.64
C SER A 681 33.25 -18.25 -52.27
N ARG A 682 34.29 -19.01 -51.88
CA ARG A 682 34.49 -19.57 -50.54
C ARG A 682 34.73 -18.40 -49.57
N SER A 683 33.68 -17.85 -48.96
CA SER A 683 33.82 -16.71 -48.08
C SER A 683 34.31 -17.14 -46.69
N GLN A 684 35.61 -16.98 -46.43
CA GLN A 684 36.19 -17.15 -45.09
C GLN A 684 35.45 -16.32 -44.03
N VAL A 685 34.88 -15.18 -44.43
CA VAL A 685 34.08 -14.29 -43.58
C VAL A 685 32.83 -14.97 -43.02
N LEU A 686 32.09 -15.73 -43.82
CA LEU A 686 30.85 -16.38 -43.33
C LEU A 686 31.17 -17.56 -42.40
N GLU A 687 32.25 -18.31 -42.69
CA GLU A 687 32.74 -19.38 -41.81
C GLU A 687 33.21 -18.85 -40.45
N THR A 688 33.97 -17.74 -40.43
CA THR A 688 34.44 -17.14 -39.18
C THR A 688 33.30 -16.53 -38.37
N VAL A 689 32.36 -15.82 -39.01
CA VAL A 689 31.17 -15.26 -38.34
C VAL A 689 30.30 -16.39 -37.76
N ALA A 690 30.07 -17.48 -38.50
CA ALA A 690 29.31 -18.63 -38.01
C ALA A 690 29.99 -19.31 -36.81
N ALA A 691 31.32 -19.42 -36.80
CA ALA A 691 32.08 -19.94 -35.67
C ALA A 691 31.98 -19.03 -34.44
N VAL A 692 32.11 -17.71 -34.61
CA VAL A 692 31.99 -16.73 -33.52
C VAL A 692 30.59 -16.77 -32.91
N VAL A 693 29.53 -16.76 -33.73
CA VAL A 693 28.14 -16.85 -33.25
C VAL A 693 27.92 -18.15 -32.47
N SER A 694 28.47 -19.27 -32.94
CA SER A 694 28.39 -20.56 -32.26
C SER A 694 29.02 -20.52 -30.86
N VAL A 695 30.21 -19.92 -30.72
CA VAL A 695 30.86 -19.72 -29.42
C VAL A 695 30.03 -18.82 -28.52
N LEU A 696 29.47 -17.73 -29.03
CA LEU A 696 28.59 -16.83 -28.28
C LEU A 696 27.34 -17.56 -27.75
N HIS A 697 26.72 -18.43 -28.54
CA HIS A 697 25.60 -19.26 -28.09
C HIS A 697 26.01 -20.21 -26.96
N ILE A 698 27.16 -20.88 -27.05
CA ILE A 698 27.64 -21.77 -25.98
C ILE A 698 27.88 -20.98 -24.68
N VAL A 699 28.54 -19.82 -24.77
CA VAL A 699 28.80 -18.94 -23.63
C VAL A 699 27.49 -18.46 -23.02
N ASN A 700 26.54 -17.99 -23.82
CA ASN A 700 25.25 -17.51 -23.32
C ASN A 700 24.40 -18.62 -22.69
N LEU A 701 24.38 -19.83 -23.27
CA LEU A 701 23.73 -20.99 -22.66
C LEU A 701 24.34 -21.33 -21.30
N PHE A 702 25.66 -21.22 -21.17
CA PHE A 702 26.35 -21.39 -19.89
C PHE A 702 25.98 -20.30 -18.88
N VAL A 703 25.90 -19.03 -19.29
CA VAL A 703 25.44 -17.91 -18.44
C VAL A 703 24.01 -18.14 -17.97
N MET A 704 23.09 -18.47 -18.88
CA MET A 704 21.68 -18.76 -18.58
C MET A 704 21.53 -19.95 -17.63
N ALA A 705 22.23 -21.05 -17.89
CA ALA A 705 22.24 -22.21 -17.00
C ALA A 705 22.78 -21.85 -15.61
N SER A 706 23.87 -21.06 -15.55
CA SER A 706 24.48 -20.62 -14.28
C SER A 706 23.51 -19.76 -13.46
N VAL A 707 22.84 -18.79 -14.08
CA VAL A 707 21.86 -17.91 -13.40
C VAL A 707 20.62 -18.70 -12.96
N LEU A 708 20.14 -19.64 -13.77
CA LEU A 708 19.03 -20.54 -13.39
C LEU A 708 19.42 -21.40 -12.19
N LEU A 709 20.60 -22.02 -12.22
CA LEU A 709 21.12 -22.85 -11.13
C LEU A 709 21.33 -22.05 -9.84
N LEU A 710 21.84 -20.82 -9.92
CA LEU A 710 21.97 -19.90 -8.78
C LEU A 710 20.63 -19.53 -8.15
N GLY A 711 19.52 -19.67 -8.87
CA GLY A 711 18.16 -19.45 -8.37
C GLY A 711 17.65 -20.57 -7.48
N MET A 712 18.30 -21.74 -7.52
CA MET A 712 17.93 -22.91 -6.74
C MET A 712 18.67 -22.88 -5.40
N ARG A 713 17.95 -23.01 -4.27
CA ARG A 713 18.53 -22.94 -2.92
C ARG A 713 19.68 -23.95 -2.72
N GLY A 714 19.51 -25.19 -3.19
CA GLY A 714 20.50 -26.25 -3.05
C GLY A 714 21.81 -25.96 -3.80
N THR A 715 21.72 -25.51 -5.04
CA THR A 715 22.89 -25.19 -5.87
C THR A 715 23.58 -23.91 -5.39
N ARG A 716 22.83 -22.92 -4.92
CA ARG A 716 23.38 -21.72 -4.26
C ARG A 716 24.20 -22.09 -3.02
N LEU A 717 23.69 -22.97 -2.16
CA LEU A 717 24.42 -23.51 -1.00
C LEU A 717 25.67 -24.29 -1.42
N PHE A 718 25.59 -25.10 -2.48
CA PHE A 718 26.74 -25.79 -3.04
C PHE A 718 27.84 -24.81 -3.51
N LEU A 719 27.47 -23.76 -4.25
CA LEU A 719 28.42 -22.72 -4.68
C LEU A 719 29.01 -21.95 -3.50
N LYS A 720 28.21 -21.54 -2.51
CA LYS A 720 28.73 -20.88 -1.29
C LYS A 720 29.77 -21.75 -0.60
N ASN A 721 29.51 -23.06 -0.48
CA ASN A 721 30.45 -24.03 0.11
C ASN A 721 31.74 -24.19 -0.69
N MET A 722 31.67 -24.12 -2.01
CA MET A 722 32.83 -24.26 -2.90
C MET A 722 33.69 -22.99 -2.93
N LEU A 723 33.05 -21.82 -3.04
CA LEU A 723 33.73 -20.53 -3.25
C LEU A 723 34.17 -19.85 -1.95
N GLY A 724 33.64 -20.23 -0.79
CA GLY A 724 34.05 -19.59 0.46
C GLY A 724 33.38 -18.23 0.72
N TRP A 725 32.27 -17.91 0.07
CA TRP A 725 31.68 -16.56 0.10
C TRP A 725 30.61 -16.40 1.18
N LEU A 726 30.86 -15.52 2.15
CA LEU A 726 29.88 -15.05 3.13
C LEU A 726 29.00 -13.92 2.57
N THR A 727 27.69 -14.00 2.82
CA THR A 727 26.74 -12.92 2.54
C THR A 727 26.18 -12.35 3.83
N PHE A 728 25.77 -11.08 3.77
CA PHE A 728 25.20 -10.33 4.89
C PHE A 728 23.85 -9.73 4.50
N SER A 729 23.03 -9.42 5.50
CA SER A 729 21.74 -8.77 5.32
C SER A 729 21.56 -7.47 6.08
N ASP A 730 20.73 -6.60 5.52
CA ASP A 730 20.32 -5.32 6.09
C ASP A 730 18.80 -5.27 6.13
N THR A 731 18.26 -5.26 7.34
CA THR A 731 16.83 -5.38 7.57
C THR A 731 16.12 -4.05 7.35
N SER A 732 16.79 -2.92 7.62
CA SER A 732 16.27 -1.58 7.35
C SER A 732 16.20 -1.28 5.84
N ARG A 733 17.28 -1.58 5.11
CA ARG A 733 17.38 -1.35 3.66
C ARG A 733 16.82 -2.50 2.82
N GLY A 734 16.40 -3.60 3.44
CA GLY A 734 15.81 -4.76 2.77
C GLY A 734 16.79 -5.55 1.88
N LEU A 735 18.08 -5.55 2.22
CA LEU A 735 19.10 -6.31 1.50
C LEU A 735 19.21 -7.70 2.13
N ALA A 736 18.91 -8.78 1.39
CA ALA A 736 18.94 -10.14 1.95
C ALA A 736 20.29 -10.86 1.77
N ASP A 737 20.96 -10.65 0.63
CA ASP A 737 22.22 -11.32 0.27
C ASP A 737 23.18 -10.31 -0.38
N ALA A 738 23.95 -9.59 0.43
CA ALA A 738 24.90 -8.58 -0.07
C ALA A 738 26.31 -8.74 0.52
N PRO A 739 27.36 -8.27 -0.19
CA PRO A 739 28.72 -8.29 0.34
C PRO A 739 28.88 -7.39 1.57
N ALA A 740 29.72 -7.82 2.51
CA ALA A 740 30.02 -7.11 3.76
C ALA A 740 30.27 -5.60 3.58
N LYS A 741 31.09 -5.22 2.58
CA LYS A 741 31.48 -3.83 2.30
C LYS A 741 30.30 -2.87 2.02
N HIS A 742 29.17 -3.38 1.55
CA HIS A 742 27.98 -2.58 1.26
C HIS A 742 26.95 -2.59 2.39
N VAL A 743 27.05 -3.58 3.28
CA VAL A 743 26.08 -3.83 4.35
C VAL A 743 26.54 -3.19 5.65
N LEU A 744 27.68 -3.62 6.20
CA LEU A 744 28.10 -3.25 7.57
C LEU A 744 28.16 -1.73 7.81
N PRO A 745 28.71 -0.89 6.91
CA PRO A 745 28.78 0.56 7.16
C PRO A 745 27.41 1.25 7.20
N GLY A 746 26.39 0.65 6.59
CA GLY A 746 25.04 1.21 6.51
C GLY A 746 24.07 0.70 7.57
N TRP A 747 24.50 -0.19 8.48
CA TRP A 747 23.63 -0.69 9.54
C TRP A 747 23.31 0.39 10.57
N SER A 748 22.00 0.61 10.76
CA SER A 748 21.47 1.24 11.98
C SER A 748 21.36 0.16 13.06
N ILE A 749 22.28 0.17 14.02
CA ILE A 749 22.41 -0.91 15.02
C ILE A 749 21.14 -1.07 15.84
N ASP A 750 20.53 0.03 16.29
CA ASP A 750 19.32 -0.03 17.11
C ASP A 750 18.16 -0.67 16.34
N LYS A 751 18.00 -0.31 15.05
CA LYS A 751 17.00 -0.94 14.17
C LYS A 751 17.31 -2.42 13.91
N GLU A 752 18.56 -2.77 13.65
CA GLU A 752 18.95 -4.18 13.43
C GLU A 752 18.71 -5.03 14.68
N VAL A 753 19.03 -4.53 15.88
CA VAL A 753 18.73 -5.20 17.16
C VAL A 753 17.22 -5.35 17.34
N LYS A 754 16.45 -4.28 17.11
CA LYS A 754 14.98 -4.31 17.17
C LYS A 754 14.41 -5.38 16.23
N HIS A 755 14.86 -5.44 14.98
CA HIS A 755 14.33 -6.38 13.99
C HIS A 755 14.77 -7.83 14.19
N ARG A 756 16.02 -8.06 14.62
CA ARG A 756 16.63 -9.40 14.70
C ARG A 756 16.37 -10.11 16.02
N VAL A 757 16.23 -9.35 17.10
CA VAL A 757 16.09 -9.90 18.45
C VAL A 757 14.67 -9.67 18.96
N TRP A 758 14.28 -8.40 19.12
CA TRP A 758 13.00 -8.03 19.75
C TRP A 758 11.78 -8.44 18.92
N GLN A 759 11.66 -7.93 17.70
CA GLN A 759 10.54 -8.23 16.80
C GLN A 759 10.53 -9.69 16.35
N ALA A 760 11.72 -10.30 16.18
CA ALA A 760 11.82 -11.71 15.81
C ALA A 760 11.27 -12.62 16.92
N PHE A 761 11.55 -12.30 18.18
CA PHE A 761 10.96 -12.97 19.34
C PHE A 761 9.44 -12.83 19.37
N TRP A 762 8.90 -11.61 19.20
CA TRP A 762 7.46 -11.43 19.19
C TRP A 762 6.78 -12.16 18.03
N ARG A 763 7.40 -12.17 16.84
CA ARG A 763 6.89 -12.95 15.70
C ARG A 763 6.87 -14.46 15.98
N SER A 764 7.89 -15.00 16.66
CA SER A 764 7.92 -16.42 17.01
C SER A 764 6.91 -16.77 18.10
N VAL A 765 6.73 -15.90 19.10
CA VAL A 765 5.68 -16.02 20.12
C VAL A 765 4.29 -16.02 19.48
N MET A 766 3.98 -15.06 18.62
CA MET A 766 2.66 -15.00 17.96
C MET A 766 2.41 -16.22 17.06
N LEU A 767 3.46 -16.74 16.42
CA LEU A 767 3.37 -17.97 15.64
C LEU A 767 3.07 -19.18 16.53
N ASP A 768 3.74 -19.32 17.67
CA ASP A 768 3.50 -20.40 18.62
C ASP A 768 2.08 -20.37 19.18
N LEU A 769 1.62 -19.18 19.62
CA LEU A 769 0.26 -18.96 20.09
C LEU A 769 -0.80 -19.32 19.04
N SER A 770 -0.49 -19.08 17.76
CA SER A 770 -1.38 -19.37 16.63
C SER A 770 -1.38 -20.87 16.25
N GLN A 771 -0.26 -21.57 16.36
CA GLN A 771 -0.19 -23.02 16.10
C GLN A 771 -0.88 -23.85 17.17
N ASN A 772 -0.86 -23.36 18.42
CA ASN A 772 -1.55 -23.98 19.54
C ASN A 772 -3.05 -23.65 19.57
N ASP A 773 -3.55 -22.88 18.58
CA ASP A 773 -4.96 -22.56 18.43
C ASP A 773 -5.70 -23.65 17.65
N LYS A 774 -6.49 -24.46 18.37
CA LYS A 774 -7.36 -25.49 17.77
C LYS A 774 -8.72 -24.93 17.32
N GLY A 775 -8.84 -23.61 17.19
CA GLY A 775 -10.04 -22.92 16.73
C GLY A 775 -10.45 -23.30 15.31
N TYR A 776 -11.71 -23.05 14.97
CA TYR A 776 -12.24 -23.25 13.62
C TYR A 776 -11.42 -22.43 12.61
N ALA A 777 -11.23 -22.96 11.39
CA ALA A 777 -10.36 -22.40 10.35
C ALA A 777 -10.70 -20.98 9.84
N ASP A 778 -11.67 -20.29 10.45
CA ASP A 778 -12.18 -18.96 10.07
C ASP A 778 -11.94 -17.89 11.15
N GLU A 779 -11.34 -18.22 12.31
CA GLU A 779 -11.00 -17.23 13.35
C GLU A 779 -9.69 -16.47 13.04
N LEU A 780 -9.70 -15.16 13.30
CA LEU A 780 -8.52 -14.30 13.14
C LEU A 780 -7.46 -14.67 14.19
N THR A 781 -6.33 -15.21 13.74
CA THR A 781 -5.23 -15.58 14.64
C THR A 781 -4.44 -14.36 15.11
N VAL A 782 -3.76 -14.50 16.25
CA VAL A 782 -2.90 -13.43 16.81
C VAL A 782 -1.80 -13.01 15.82
N ALA A 783 -1.23 -13.97 15.08
CA ALA A 783 -0.24 -13.68 14.03
C ALA A 783 -0.83 -12.89 12.85
N HIS A 784 -2.06 -13.19 12.43
CA HIS A 784 -2.75 -12.40 11.40
C HIS A 784 -3.05 -10.98 11.90
N ARG A 785 -3.45 -10.83 13.16
CA ARG A 785 -3.73 -9.50 13.72
C ARG A 785 -2.47 -8.64 13.82
N LEU A 786 -1.33 -9.19 14.23
CA LEU A 786 -0.06 -8.45 14.22
C LEU A 786 0.32 -7.95 12.81
N ASP A 787 0.08 -8.77 11.79
CA ASP A 787 0.32 -8.40 10.39
C ASP A 787 -0.58 -7.25 9.90
N GLU A 788 -1.85 -7.23 10.32
CA GLU A 788 -2.76 -6.11 10.04
C GLU A 788 -2.25 -4.81 10.67
N LEU A 789 -1.71 -4.86 11.89
CA LEU A 789 -1.13 -3.69 12.56
C LEU A 789 0.14 -3.21 11.85
N GLU A 790 1.03 -4.11 11.42
CA GLU A 790 2.21 -3.76 10.62
C GLU A 790 1.81 -3.08 9.30
N GLN A 791 0.78 -3.59 8.62
CA GLN A 791 0.28 -2.98 7.38
C GLN A 791 -0.37 -1.62 7.61
N ALA A 792 -1.09 -1.44 8.71
CA ALA A 792 -1.66 -0.16 9.09
C ALA A 792 -0.57 0.90 9.30
N VAL A 793 0.56 0.52 9.91
CA VAL A 793 1.74 1.38 10.09
C VAL A 793 2.41 1.67 8.75
N VAL A 794 2.63 0.66 7.90
CA VAL A 794 3.21 0.86 6.55
C VAL A 794 2.34 1.78 5.69
N ALA A 795 1.02 1.73 5.87
CA ALA A 795 0.08 2.58 5.14
C ALA A 795 0.03 4.03 5.65
N SER A 796 0.21 4.23 6.97
CA SER A 796 -0.09 5.51 7.64
C SER A 796 1.13 6.23 8.24
N GLY A 797 2.19 5.51 8.55
CA GLY A 797 3.41 6.02 9.19
C GLY A 797 3.33 6.13 10.72
N VAL A 798 4.50 6.11 11.37
CA VAL A 798 4.64 6.13 12.84
C VAL A 798 4.16 7.44 13.45
N ARG A 799 4.29 8.56 12.72
CA ARG A 799 3.77 9.86 13.16
C ARG A 799 2.26 9.79 13.41
N ARG A 800 1.51 9.15 12.50
CA ARG A 800 0.06 9.00 12.61
C ARG A 800 -0.32 7.99 13.70
N VAL A 801 0.46 6.91 13.86
CA VAL A 801 0.30 5.99 15.00
C VAL A 801 0.47 6.73 16.34
N ARG A 802 1.49 7.58 16.47
CA ARG A 802 1.69 8.40 17.67
C ARG A 802 0.56 9.40 17.90
N SER A 803 0.08 10.04 16.83
CA SER A 803 -1.08 10.95 16.90
C SER A 803 -2.35 10.21 17.33
N HIS A 804 -2.57 9.00 16.81
CA HIS A 804 -3.68 8.15 17.22
C HIS A 804 -3.71 7.95 18.74
N TRP A 805 -2.58 7.57 19.36
CA TRP A 805 -2.49 7.39 20.81
C TRP A 805 -2.65 8.69 21.60
N ARG A 806 -2.09 9.81 21.12
CA ARG A 806 -2.34 11.13 21.75
C ARG A 806 -3.82 11.51 21.74
N GLY A 807 -4.52 11.20 20.65
CA GLY A 807 -5.97 11.42 20.57
C GLY A 807 -6.79 10.44 21.40
N GLU A 808 -6.27 9.23 21.65
CA GLU A 808 -6.90 8.25 22.55
C GLU A 808 -6.73 8.66 24.02
N ASP A 809 -5.56 9.19 24.38
CA ASP A 809 -5.27 9.72 25.72
C ASP A 809 -6.05 11.02 26.02
N ASN A 810 -6.49 11.74 24.97
CA ASN A 810 -7.32 12.94 25.10
C ASN A 810 -8.82 12.56 25.18
N PRO A 811 -9.49 12.72 26.34
CA PRO A 811 -10.88 12.29 26.51
C PRO A 811 -11.87 12.95 25.54
N TYR A 812 -11.63 14.20 25.14
CA TYR A 812 -12.47 14.89 24.16
C TYR A 812 -12.34 14.26 22.77
N THR A 813 -11.10 14.00 22.34
CA THR A 813 -10.83 13.41 21.02
C THR A 813 -11.31 11.97 20.94
N ALA A 814 -11.07 11.16 21.98
CA ALA A 814 -11.58 9.79 22.05
C ALA A 814 -13.13 9.73 21.95
N LYS A 815 -13.83 10.60 22.70
CA LYS A 815 -15.30 10.71 22.62
C LYS A 815 -15.76 11.17 21.23
N LEU A 816 -15.06 12.12 20.61
CA LEU A 816 -15.36 12.60 19.27
C LEU A 816 -15.21 11.47 18.22
N ARG A 817 -14.16 10.65 18.31
CA ARG A 817 -13.97 9.48 17.45
C ARG A 817 -15.13 8.48 17.59
N GLN A 818 -15.51 8.16 18.83
CA GLN A 818 -16.63 7.27 19.12
C GLN A 818 -17.94 7.80 18.53
N ALA A 819 -18.18 9.11 18.69
CA ALA A 819 -19.34 9.80 18.12
C ALA A 819 -19.43 9.66 16.60
N ILE A 820 -18.32 9.90 15.90
CA ILE A 820 -18.26 9.80 14.44
C ILE A 820 -18.56 8.37 13.98
N CYS A 821 -17.94 7.36 14.60
CA CYS A 821 -18.21 5.94 14.29
C CYS A 821 -19.68 5.56 14.52
N ALA A 822 -20.28 6.02 15.63
CA ALA A 822 -21.65 5.68 15.98
C ALA A 822 -22.71 6.39 15.11
N THR A 823 -22.41 7.62 14.64
CA THR A 823 -23.43 8.50 14.05
C THR A 823 -23.26 8.82 12.56
N LEU A 824 -22.04 8.80 12.03
CA LEU A 824 -21.77 9.22 10.65
C LEU A 824 -21.33 8.09 9.73
N GLU A 825 -20.70 7.02 10.23
CA GLU A 825 -20.21 5.94 9.36
C GLU A 825 -21.34 5.31 8.51
N GLY A 826 -21.20 5.33 7.18
CA GLY A 826 -22.25 4.93 6.23
C GLY A 826 -22.47 5.96 5.12
N VAL A 827 -23.67 5.99 4.56
CA VAL A 827 -24.08 6.88 3.47
C VAL A 827 -24.72 8.18 3.99
N ASP A 828 -24.91 9.16 3.09
CA ASP A 828 -25.57 10.44 3.36
C ASP A 828 -24.81 11.33 4.36
N VAL A 829 -23.47 11.27 4.27
CA VAL A 829 -22.54 12.15 4.97
C VAL A 829 -22.18 13.32 4.05
N TYR A 830 -22.01 14.51 4.64
CA TYR A 830 -21.64 15.73 3.94
C TYR A 830 -20.22 16.16 4.33
N TRP A 831 -19.40 16.53 3.34
CA TRP A 831 -18.07 17.08 3.57
C TRP A 831 -17.64 17.98 2.40
N ASN A 832 -17.44 19.27 2.66
CA ASN A 832 -17.18 20.28 1.62
C ASN A 832 -15.74 20.84 1.65
N ASP A 833 -14.80 20.14 2.29
CA ASP A 833 -13.43 20.61 2.41
C ASP A 833 -12.53 20.04 1.30
N ALA A 834 -12.13 20.90 0.36
CA ALA A 834 -11.24 20.54 -0.73
C ALA A 834 -9.81 20.20 -0.27
N GLY A 835 -9.39 20.67 0.92
CA GLY A 835 -8.04 20.43 1.44
C GLY A 835 -7.74 18.96 1.77
N GLY A 836 -8.76 18.09 1.79
CA GLY A 836 -8.62 16.65 1.99
C GLY A 836 -8.69 15.80 0.71
N ALA A 837 -9.03 16.38 -0.45
CA ALA A 837 -9.21 15.64 -1.69
C ALA A 837 -7.87 15.14 -2.27
N ARG A 838 -7.82 13.88 -2.74
CA ARG A 838 -6.58 13.20 -3.16
C ARG A 838 -5.83 13.86 -4.32
N ASP A 839 -6.52 14.53 -5.22
CA ASP A 839 -5.94 15.27 -6.36
C ASP A 839 -5.86 16.78 -6.10
N GLY A 840 -6.21 17.23 -4.90
CA GLY A 840 -6.22 18.63 -4.51
C GLY A 840 -7.42 19.42 -5.04
N HIS A 841 -8.36 18.78 -5.73
CA HIS A 841 -9.55 19.41 -6.28
C HIS A 841 -10.81 18.65 -5.85
N LEU A 842 -11.86 19.38 -5.45
CA LEU A 842 -13.14 18.78 -5.12
C LEU A 842 -14.10 18.99 -6.29
N ASP A 843 -14.31 17.94 -7.09
CA ASP A 843 -15.19 17.94 -8.26
C ASP A 843 -16.64 17.62 -7.89
N SER A 844 -16.89 17.13 -6.66
CA SER A 844 -18.24 16.86 -6.16
C SER A 844 -19.06 18.15 -6.06
N LYS A 845 -20.23 18.17 -6.72
CA LYS A 845 -21.16 19.30 -6.66
C LYS A 845 -22.06 19.23 -5.44
N SER A 846 -22.47 18.01 -5.07
CA SER A 846 -23.34 17.78 -3.92
C SER A 846 -22.59 17.82 -2.58
N CYS A 847 -21.29 17.50 -2.58
CA CYS A 847 -20.47 17.24 -1.40
C CYS A 847 -21.01 16.12 -0.48
N PHE A 848 -21.99 15.34 -0.96
CA PHE A 848 -22.54 14.18 -0.27
C PHE A 848 -21.87 12.88 -0.73
N GLY A 849 -21.84 11.91 0.16
CA GLY A 849 -21.19 10.64 -0.11
C GLY A 849 -21.32 9.62 1.00
N LYS A 850 -20.51 8.57 0.84
CA LYS A 850 -20.25 7.54 1.84
C LYS A 850 -19.03 7.93 2.66
N MET A 851 -19.09 7.77 3.97
CA MET A 851 -17.92 7.84 4.85
C MET A 851 -17.71 6.50 5.55
N TYR A 852 -16.47 6.06 5.68
CA TYR A 852 -16.11 4.94 6.55
C TYR A 852 -14.87 5.26 7.38
N VAL A 853 -14.72 4.57 8.51
CA VAL A 853 -13.69 4.85 9.49
C VAL A 853 -12.62 3.76 9.48
N ARG A 854 -11.36 4.15 9.46
CA ARG A 854 -10.24 3.28 9.82
C ARG A 854 -9.93 3.54 11.28
N PRO A 855 -10.17 2.58 12.19
CA PRO A 855 -10.00 2.83 13.61
C PRO A 855 -8.53 2.97 14.04
N TYR A 856 -7.61 2.32 13.33
CA TYR A 856 -6.18 2.33 13.65
C TYR A 856 -5.27 2.43 12.41
N PRO A 857 -4.36 3.43 12.38
CA PRO A 857 -4.49 4.71 13.07
C PRO A 857 -5.78 5.42 12.68
N PHE A 858 -6.43 6.10 13.63
CA PHE A 858 -7.76 6.68 13.41
C PHE A 858 -7.77 7.69 12.26
N HIS A 859 -8.67 7.48 11.29
CA HIS A 859 -9.02 8.47 10.27
C HIS A 859 -10.34 8.12 9.58
N CYS A 860 -11.00 9.12 9.02
CA CYS A 860 -12.22 8.96 8.21
C CYS A 860 -11.87 9.09 6.73
N ILE A 861 -12.52 8.30 5.89
CA ILE A 861 -12.40 8.39 4.44
C ILE A 861 -13.78 8.70 3.87
N MET A 862 -13.88 9.82 3.18
CA MET A 862 -15.07 10.29 2.48
C MET A 862 -14.96 9.91 1.00
N VAL A 863 -16.02 9.32 0.46
CA VAL A 863 -16.15 8.90 -0.94
C VAL A 863 -17.41 9.55 -1.51
N TYR A 864 -17.24 10.46 -2.47
CA TYR A 864 -18.33 11.27 -3.00
C TYR A 864 -19.23 10.51 -3.98
N ASP A 865 -20.53 10.85 -3.99
CA ASP A 865 -21.55 10.17 -4.78
C ASP A 865 -21.47 10.48 -6.29
N ASP A 866 -21.11 11.72 -6.63
CA ASP A 866 -21.19 12.31 -7.97
C ASP A 866 -19.82 12.53 -8.63
N SER A 867 -18.72 12.25 -7.94
CA SER A 867 -17.36 12.35 -8.47
C SER A 867 -16.50 11.10 -8.15
N LYS A 868 -15.28 11.09 -8.69
CA LYS A 868 -14.29 10.04 -8.39
C LYS A 868 -13.43 10.39 -7.18
N ASP A 869 -13.71 11.49 -6.52
CA ASP A 869 -12.87 12.02 -5.47
C ASP A 869 -13.06 11.22 -4.18
N GLU A 870 -12.00 11.25 -3.39
CA GLU A 870 -11.94 10.69 -2.06
C GLU A 870 -11.23 11.72 -1.18
N ALA A 871 -11.73 11.93 0.03
CA ALA A 871 -11.13 12.82 1.01
C ALA A 871 -10.74 12.07 2.29
N ILE A 872 -9.56 12.38 2.83
CA ILE A 872 -9.10 11.81 4.10
C ILE A 872 -9.24 12.87 5.19
N VAL A 873 -9.98 12.57 6.25
CA VAL A 873 -10.20 13.46 7.39
C VAL A 873 -9.54 12.87 8.64
N ARG A 874 -8.71 13.67 9.33
CA ARG A 874 -7.91 13.26 10.48
C ARG A 874 -7.98 14.26 11.63
N ASP A 875 -7.45 13.82 12.77
CA ASP A 875 -7.36 14.57 14.03
C ASP A 875 -6.26 15.63 14.02
N ASP A 876 -5.23 15.44 13.19
CA ASP A 876 -4.00 16.22 13.26
C ASP A 876 -4.23 17.71 12.97
N ASP A 877 -3.60 18.54 13.80
CA ASP A 877 -3.59 19.99 13.79
C ASP A 877 -2.82 20.49 12.55
N ASP A 878 -3.53 20.78 11.45
CA ASP A 878 -2.95 21.60 10.39
C ASP A 878 -2.83 23.01 10.97
N SER A 879 -1.59 23.50 11.10
CA SER A 879 -1.22 24.82 11.65
C SER A 879 -1.90 26.03 10.99
N CYS A 880 -2.81 25.81 10.03
CA CYS A 880 -3.56 26.82 9.30
C CYS A 880 -5.08 26.84 9.60
N SER A 881 -5.65 25.85 10.31
CA SER A 881 -7.11 25.81 10.57
C SER A 881 -7.46 26.02 12.04
N ARG A 882 -8.32 27.02 12.34
CA ARG A 882 -8.79 27.40 13.69
C ARG A 882 -9.59 26.32 14.44
N GLN A 883 -10.01 25.23 13.79
CA GLN A 883 -10.83 24.16 14.40
C GLN A 883 -10.36 22.76 13.94
N PRO A 884 -10.37 21.72 14.81
CA PRO A 884 -10.03 20.34 14.43
C PRO A 884 -10.95 19.81 13.33
N LYS A 885 -10.38 19.22 12.26
CA LYS A 885 -11.16 18.75 11.10
C LYS A 885 -12.23 17.70 11.45
N LEU A 886 -11.96 16.81 12.42
CA LEU A 886 -12.95 15.84 12.89
C LEU A 886 -14.15 16.51 13.59
N ALA A 887 -13.89 17.56 14.37
CA ALA A 887 -14.95 18.31 15.03
C ALA A 887 -15.82 18.98 13.97
N LYS A 888 -15.19 19.69 13.01
CA LYS A 888 -15.87 20.27 11.85
C LYS A 888 -16.70 19.22 11.09
N LEU A 889 -16.16 18.04 10.82
CA LEU A 889 -16.88 16.95 10.14
C LEU A 889 -18.13 16.52 10.90
N LEU A 890 -18.00 16.30 12.22
CA LEU A 890 -19.13 15.91 13.05
C LEU A 890 -20.20 17.00 13.04
N PHE A 891 -19.82 18.23 13.40
CA PHE A 891 -20.74 19.34 13.61
C PHE A 891 -21.43 19.80 12.33
N LEU A 892 -20.70 19.89 11.22
CA LEU A 892 -21.26 20.21 9.90
C LEU A 892 -22.42 19.27 9.54
N ASN A 893 -22.29 17.99 9.86
CA ASN A 893 -23.29 16.96 9.58
C ASN A 893 -24.53 16.99 10.49
N PHE A 894 -24.53 17.82 11.53
CA PHE A 894 -25.65 18.04 12.45
C PHE A 894 -26.18 19.47 12.40
N THR A 895 -25.68 20.32 11.49
CA THR A 895 -26.33 21.60 11.21
C THR A 895 -27.75 21.39 10.69
N PRO A 896 -28.73 22.25 11.05
CA PRO A 896 -30.13 22.05 10.67
C PRO A 896 -30.34 21.90 9.15
N GLN A 897 -29.58 22.67 8.36
CA GLN A 897 -29.60 22.58 6.91
C GLN A 897 -29.15 21.19 6.40
N MET A 898 -28.07 20.63 6.94
CA MET A 898 -27.56 19.32 6.51
C MET A 898 -28.45 18.19 7.02
N VAL A 899 -29.04 18.32 8.21
CA VAL A 899 -30.04 17.37 8.73
C VAL A 899 -31.27 17.32 7.83
N ALA A 900 -31.79 18.48 7.38
CA ALA A 900 -32.91 18.54 6.45
C ALA A 900 -32.59 17.87 5.10
N LYS A 901 -31.40 18.14 4.54
CA LYS A 901 -30.93 17.50 3.29
C LYS A 901 -30.78 15.98 3.45
N ARG A 902 -30.23 15.52 4.57
CA ARG A 902 -30.13 14.08 4.89
C ARG A 902 -31.51 13.44 5.00
N ALA A 903 -32.46 14.09 5.68
CA ALA A 903 -33.82 13.60 5.82
C ALA A 903 -34.51 13.46 4.45
N LEU A 904 -34.36 14.45 3.57
CA LEU A 904 -34.85 14.37 2.18
C LEU A 904 -34.28 13.16 1.44
N ARG A 905 -32.96 12.94 1.54
CA ARG A 905 -32.30 11.79 0.92
C ARG A 905 -32.81 10.44 1.46
N GLN A 906 -32.98 10.34 2.77
CA GLN A 906 -33.52 9.13 3.42
C GLN A 906 -34.96 8.84 2.97
N LYS A 907 -35.83 9.87 2.87
CA LYS A 907 -37.19 9.72 2.34
C LYS A 907 -37.16 9.13 0.92
N LEU A 908 -36.33 9.66 0.03
CA LEU A 908 -36.20 9.15 -1.34
C LEU A 908 -35.69 7.70 -1.39
N ARG A 909 -34.71 7.33 -0.56
CA ARG A 909 -34.23 5.94 -0.45
C ARG A 909 -35.33 4.98 -0.01
N VAL A 910 -36.18 5.40 0.93
CA VAL A 910 -37.31 4.60 1.40
C VAL A 910 -38.33 4.40 0.30
N LEU A 911 -38.76 5.47 -0.37
CA LEU A 911 -39.72 5.38 -1.49
C LEU A 911 -39.20 4.48 -2.62
N SER A 912 -37.89 4.53 -2.89
CA SER A 912 -37.22 3.64 -3.84
C SER A 912 -37.23 2.18 -3.39
N THR A 913 -36.87 1.90 -2.14
CA THR A 913 -36.80 0.54 -1.60
C THR A 913 -38.17 -0.12 -1.52
N SER A 914 -39.20 0.66 -1.14
CA SER A 914 -40.59 0.22 -1.04
C SER A 914 -41.31 0.18 -2.39
N ALA A 915 -40.65 0.62 -3.49
CA ALA A 915 -41.24 0.75 -4.82
C ALA A 915 -42.61 1.46 -4.80
N THR A 916 -42.71 2.55 -4.04
CA THR A 916 -43.98 3.23 -3.78
C THR A 916 -44.52 3.88 -5.04
N SER A 917 -45.79 3.58 -5.37
CA SER A 917 -46.48 4.22 -6.48
C SER A 917 -46.97 5.61 -6.08
N VAL A 918 -46.48 6.63 -6.79
CA VAL A 918 -46.78 8.05 -6.58
C VAL A 918 -47.69 8.52 -7.71
N HIS A 919 -48.76 9.24 -7.39
CA HIS A 919 -49.62 9.84 -8.42
C HIS A 919 -49.03 11.19 -8.84
N PHE A 920 -48.26 11.18 -9.92
CA PHE A 920 -47.55 12.36 -10.43
C PHE A 920 -47.73 12.43 -11.95
N PRO A 921 -48.89 12.87 -12.44
CA PRO A 921 -49.24 12.79 -13.84
C PRO A 921 -48.46 13.79 -14.71
N PHE A 922 -48.06 13.35 -15.90
CA PHE A 922 -47.47 14.21 -16.93
C PHE A 922 -47.72 13.64 -18.32
N SER A 923 -47.50 14.45 -19.36
CA SER A 923 -47.55 14.00 -20.75
C SER A 923 -46.31 14.42 -21.53
N ARG A 924 -45.95 13.61 -22.54
CA ARG A 924 -44.87 13.93 -23.48
C ARG A 924 -45.16 13.37 -24.87
N GLU A 925 -44.52 13.94 -25.87
CA GLU A 925 -44.52 13.39 -27.22
C GLU A 925 -43.62 12.15 -27.31
N GLU A 926 -44.19 11.03 -27.79
CA GLU A 926 -43.49 9.78 -28.06
C GLU A 926 -43.61 9.37 -29.52
N LYS A 927 -42.71 8.49 -29.96
CA LYS A 927 -42.77 7.88 -31.30
C LYS A 927 -43.07 6.39 -31.18
N ALA A 928 -43.98 5.91 -32.02
CA ALA A 928 -44.31 4.50 -32.14
C ALA A 928 -44.41 4.07 -33.60
N THR A 929 -44.00 2.84 -33.87
CA THR A 929 -44.16 2.23 -35.19
C THR A 929 -45.47 1.46 -35.20
N VAL A 930 -46.40 1.89 -36.03
CA VAL A 930 -47.75 1.32 -36.16
C VAL A 930 -47.95 0.74 -37.54
N GLU A 931 -48.79 -0.29 -37.64
CA GLU A 931 -49.20 -0.85 -38.92
C GLU A 931 -49.97 0.19 -39.73
N ASP A 932 -49.53 0.43 -40.94
CA ASP A 932 -50.05 1.49 -41.80
C ASP A 932 -50.41 0.96 -43.19
N GLY A 933 -51.12 -0.17 -43.19
CA GLY A 933 -51.65 -0.84 -44.37
C GLY A 933 -50.72 -1.93 -44.90
N THR A 934 -50.86 -2.28 -46.17
CA THR A 934 -50.03 -3.27 -46.86
C THR A 934 -49.43 -2.69 -48.13
N VAL A 935 -48.23 -3.12 -48.50
CA VAL A 935 -47.57 -2.79 -49.77
C VAL A 935 -47.33 -4.08 -50.53
N THR A 936 -47.77 -4.12 -51.78
CA THR A 936 -47.48 -5.23 -52.69
C THR A 936 -46.12 -4.99 -53.34
N LYS A 937 -45.17 -5.88 -53.09
CA LYS A 937 -43.87 -5.92 -53.78
C LYS A 937 -43.86 -7.07 -54.76
N THR A 938 -43.44 -6.80 -55.98
CA THR A 938 -43.17 -7.83 -56.99
C THR A 938 -41.68 -8.15 -56.93
N ASP A 939 -41.33 -9.42 -56.74
CA ASP A 939 -39.94 -9.86 -56.76
C ASP A 939 -39.37 -9.90 -58.19
N SER A 940 -38.06 -10.17 -58.31
CA SER A 940 -37.37 -10.28 -59.61
C SER A 940 -37.84 -11.44 -60.48
N GLU A 941 -38.68 -12.34 -59.95
CA GLU A 941 -39.28 -13.48 -60.65
C GLU A 941 -40.74 -13.21 -61.06
N GLY A 942 -41.27 -12.02 -60.77
CA GLY A 942 -42.63 -11.62 -61.15
C GLY A 942 -43.72 -12.03 -60.15
N ASN A 943 -43.36 -12.59 -58.99
CA ASN A 943 -44.32 -12.97 -57.96
C ASN A 943 -44.61 -11.79 -57.02
N THR A 944 -45.89 -11.47 -56.85
CA THR A 944 -46.35 -10.42 -55.94
C THR A 944 -46.50 -10.95 -54.51
N ARG A 945 -45.77 -10.37 -53.55
CA ARG A 945 -45.98 -10.58 -52.11
C ARG A 945 -46.53 -9.32 -51.46
N THR A 946 -47.59 -9.50 -50.67
CA THR A 946 -48.18 -8.44 -49.85
C THR A 946 -47.46 -8.40 -48.51
N GLU A 947 -46.73 -7.32 -48.24
CA GLU A 947 -46.07 -7.08 -46.95
C GLU A 947 -46.84 -6.03 -46.14
N THR A 948 -46.91 -6.20 -44.83
CA THR A 948 -47.48 -5.18 -43.94
C THR A 948 -46.57 -3.95 -43.93
N ARG A 949 -47.14 -2.78 -44.22
CA ARG A 949 -46.47 -1.49 -44.13
C ARG A 949 -46.46 -1.05 -42.68
N TYR A 950 -45.34 -0.51 -42.22
CA TYR A 950 -45.23 0.12 -40.91
C TYR A 950 -44.83 1.59 -41.08
N SER A 951 -45.46 2.48 -40.32
CA SER A 951 -45.12 3.91 -40.27
C SER A 951 -44.79 4.32 -38.84
N THR A 952 -43.72 5.09 -38.66
CA THR A 952 -43.39 5.69 -37.36
C THR A 952 -44.14 7.00 -37.20
N VAL A 953 -44.99 7.10 -36.18
CA VAL A 953 -45.85 8.25 -35.88
C VAL A 953 -45.50 8.85 -34.53
N SER A 954 -45.66 10.17 -34.41
CA SER A 954 -45.55 10.86 -33.12
C SER A 954 -46.93 11.01 -32.50
N PHE A 955 -47.06 10.78 -31.20
CA PHE A 955 -48.30 10.89 -30.45
C PHE A 955 -48.04 11.37 -29.03
N THR A 956 -49.02 12.03 -28.42
CA THR A 956 -48.96 12.43 -27.01
C THR A 956 -49.25 11.21 -26.12
N CYS A 957 -48.28 10.82 -25.30
CA CYS A 957 -48.45 9.78 -24.30
C CYS A 957 -48.67 10.42 -22.92
N TYR A 958 -49.66 9.91 -22.19
CA TYR A 958 -50.03 10.34 -20.85
C TYR A 958 -49.58 9.30 -19.83
N TYR A 959 -49.00 9.75 -18.72
CA TYR A 959 -48.55 8.92 -17.60
C TYR A 959 -49.21 9.41 -16.32
N THR A 960 -49.53 8.50 -15.39
CA THR A 960 -50.28 8.85 -14.18
C THR A 960 -49.59 8.44 -12.88
N ARG A 961 -48.86 7.32 -12.87
CA ARG A 961 -48.26 6.73 -11.67
C ARG A 961 -46.79 6.39 -11.88
N GLY A 962 -45.93 7.12 -11.17
CA GLY A 962 -44.49 6.92 -11.18
C GLY A 962 -44.02 6.15 -9.94
N VAL A 963 -42.87 5.49 -10.06
CA VAL A 963 -42.12 4.88 -8.95
C VAL A 963 -40.75 5.52 -8.93
N ILE A 964 -40.33 6.06 -7.78
CA ILE A 964 -39.01 6.64 -7.60
C ILE A 964 -37.98 5.52 -7.48
N HIS A 965 -36.82 5.72 -8.08
CA HIS A 965 -35.65 4.85 -7.96
C HIS A 965 -34.44 5.70 -7.57
N VAL A 966 -33.69 5.26 -6.57
CA VAL A 966 -32.39 5.82 -6.19
C VAL A 966 -31.32 4.78 -6.53
N ALA A 967 -30.61 4.99 -7.63
CA ALA A 967 -29.55 4.11 -8.09
C ALA A 967 -28.23 4.40 -7.36
N THR A 968 -27.54 3.33 -6.95
CA THR A 968 -26.22 3.40 -6.31
C THR A 968 -25.19 2.62 -7.11
N LYS A 969 -23.90 2.88 -6.89
CA LYS A 969 -22.82 2.04 -7.45
C LYS A 969 -22.77 0.64 -6.81
N GLY A 970 -23.60 0.38 -5.81
CA GLY A 970 -23.70 -0.89 -5.09
C GLY A 970 -24.68 -1.88 -5.68
N ASP A 971 -25.68 -1.44 -6.45
CA ASP A 971 -26.87 -2.23 -6.81
C ASP A 971 -26.53 -3.55 -7.50
N ALA A 972 -25.58 -3.52 -8.45
CA ALA A 972 -25.11 -4.72 -9.16
C ALA A 972 -24.35 -5.70 -8.25
N THR A 973 -23.72 -5.19 -7.19
CA THR A 973 -22.86 -5.93 -6.26
C THR A 973 -23.53 -6.22 -4.91
N LYS A 974 -24.76 -5.73 -4.69
CA LYS A 974 -25.50 -5.81 -3.42
C LYS A 974 -24.71 -5.25 -2.22
N ARG A 975 -23.94 -4.20 -2.43
CA ARG A 975 -23.28 -3.46 -1.32
C ARG A 975 -24.34 -2.65 -0.58
N ILE A 976 -24.33 -2.72 0.75
CA ILE A 976 -25.37 -2.16 1.61
C ILE A 976 -25.18 -0.64 1.71
N MET A 977 -23.95 -0.20 1.92
CA MET A 977 -23.59 1.21 2.10
C MET A 977 -22.78 1.71 0.91
N ALA A 978 -23.33 1.64 -0.30
CA ALA A 978 -22.62 2.07 -1.50
C ALA A 978 -22.77 3.57 -1.79
N GLU A 979 -21.71 4.14 -2.33
CA GLU A 979 -21.69 5.47 -2.93
C GLU A 979 -22.62 5.56 -4.14
N GLY A 980 -23.12 6.76 -4.40
CA GLY A 980 -24.03 7.08 -5.51
C GLY A 980 -25.44 7.45 -5.01
N PHE A 981 -26.00 8.47 -5.64
CA PHE A 981 -27.34 8.98 -5.35
C PHE A 981 -27.98 9.53 -6.63
N ASP A 982 -28.22 8.65 -7.59
CA ASP A 982 -28.85 9.02 -8.87
C ASP A 982 -30.36 8.73 -8.80
N VAL A 983 -31.19 9.77 -8.92
CA VAL A 983 -32.63 9.68 -8.67
C VAL A 983 -33.38 9.76 -9.99
N SER A 984 -34.20 8.74 -10.28
CA SER A 984 -35.11 8.74 -11.43
C SER A 984 -36.53 8.36 -11.01
N MET A 985 -37.52 8.71 -11.82
CA MET A 985 -38.90 8.26 -11.66
C MET A 985 -39.31 7.45 -12.89
N THR A 986 -39.69 6.19 -12.68
CA THR A 986 -40.14 5.29 -13.74
C THR A 986 -41.65 5.14 -13.75
N TYR A 987 -42.24 5.30 -14.92
CA TYR A 987 -43.65 5.10 -15.20
C TYR A 987 -43.81 3.88 -16.10
N ARG A 988 -44.86 3.10 -15.88
CA ARG A 988 -45.17 1.88 -16.66
C ARG A 988 -46.60 1.84 -17.18
N ASP A 989 -47.34 2.92 -16.94
CA ASP A 989 -48.78 3.05 -17.19
C ASP A 989 -49.09 3.98 -18.37
N GLY A 990 -48.10 4.26 -19.23
CA GLY A 990 -48.27 5.25 -20.28
C GLY A 990 -49.27 4.80 -21.34
N TYR A 991 -50.16 5.71 -21.74
CA TYR A 991 -51.17 5.47 -22.76
C TYR A 991 -51.33 6.65 -23.73
N GLY A 992 -51.74 6.36 -24.96
CA GLY A 992 -52.06 7.39 -25.95
C GLY A 992 -52.47 6.82 -27.30
N ASP A 993 -53.04 7.68 -28.14
CA ASP A 993 -53.60 7.31 -29.43
C ASP A 993 -52.68 7.73 -30.57
N ALA A 994 -52.17 6.74 -31.31
CA ALA A 994 -51.32 6.94 -32.46
C ALA A 994 -52.10 6.76 -33.76
N VAL A 995 -52.13 7.78 -34.62
CA VAL A 995 -52.89 7.75 -35.87
C VAL A 995 -51.99 7.41 -37.05
N ALA A 996 -52.25 6.27 -37.70
CA ALA A 996 -51.51 5.83 -38.86
C ALA A 996 -51.73 6.78 -40.06
N PRO A 997 -50.67 7.28 -40.74
CA PRO A 997 -50.80 8.40 -41.67
C PRO A 997 -51.50 8.03 -42.98
N HIS A 998 -51.41 6.78 -43.45
CA HIS A 998 -52.04 6.35 -44.71
C HIS A 998 -53.40 5.72 -44.48
N THR A 999 -53.52 4.82 -43.51
CA THR A 999 -54.78 4.12 -43.22
C THR A 999 -55.74 4.91 -42.34
N ARG A 1000 -55.26 5.97 -41.66
CA ARG A 1000 -56.01 6.73 -40.64
C ARG A 1000 -56.52 5.89 -39.47
N LYS A 1001 -56.03 4.64 -39.34
CA LYS A 1001 -56.36 3.76 -38.23
C LYS A 1001 -55.78 4.31 -36.95
N VAL A 1002 -56.59 4.38 -35.91
CA VAL A 1002 -56.14 4.74 -34.55
C VAL A 1002 -55.59 3.48 -33.89
N HIS A 1003 -54.37 3.57 -33.39
CA HIS A 1003 -53.71 2.55 -32.60
C HIS A 1003 -53.65 3.03 -31.16
N HIS A 1004 -54.40 2.37 -30.29
CA HIS A 1004 -54.35 2.58 -28.85
C HIS A 1004 -53.08 1.93 -28.31
N LEU A 1005 -52.14 2.74 -27.87
CA LEU A 1005 -50.88 2.29 -27.30
C LEU A 1005 -50.98 2.38 -25.79
N GLU A 1006 -50.70 1.27 -25.11
CA GLU A 1006 -50.77 1.14 -23.65
C GLU A 1006 -49.47 0.55 -23.10
N ASN A 1007 -49.31 0.61 -21.77
CA ASN A 1007 -48.15 0.10 -21.04
C ASN A 1007 -46.82 0.68 -21.52
N ARG A 1008 -46.84 1.95 -21.99
CA ARG A 1008 -45.63 2.68 -22.35
C ARG A 1008 -44.82 2.95 -21.10
N VAL A 1009 -43.50 2.86 -21.24
CA VAL A 1009 -42.56 3.07 -20.13
C VAL A 1009 -41.82 4.39 -20.34
N ALA A 1010 -41.77 5.21 -19.31
CA ALA A 1010 -40.97 6.43 -19.29
C ALA A 1010 -40.09 6.46 -18.05
N GLU A 1011 -38.83 6.81 -18.22
CA GLU A 1011 -37.92 7.13 -17.11
C GLU A 1011 -37.61 8.63 -17.19
N MET A 1012 -37.86 9.33 -16.07
CA MET A 1012 -37.68 10.77 -15.94
C MET A 1012 -36.58 11.05 -14.91
N GLY A 1013 -35.73 12.04 -15.19
CA GLY A 1013 -34.63 12.43 -14.32
C GLY A 1013 -35.04 13.23 -13.07
N PRO A 1014 -34.08 13.67 -12.25
CA PRO A 1014 -34.35 14.33 -10.97
C PRO A 1014 -35.08 15.68 -11.10
N ASP A 1015 -34.87 16.41 -12.21
CA ASP A 1015 -35.56 17.68 -12.48
C ASP A 1015 -37.09 17.51 -12.57
N HIS A 1016 -37.56 16.34 -13.03
CA HIS A 1016 -39.00 16.04 -13.17
C HIS A 1016 -39.72 16.03 -11.83
N ILE A 1017 -39.07 15.52 -10.79
CA ILE A 1017 -39.60 15.50 -9.43
C ILE A 1017 -39.23 16.77 -8.64
N GLY A 1018 -38.56 17.73 -9.28
CA GLY A 1018 -38.10 18.98 -8.66
C GLY A 1018 -36.91 18.81 -7.70
N LEU A 1019 -36.06 17.79 -7.88
CA LEU A 1019 -34.86 17.60 -7.07
C LEU A 1019 -33.70 18.42 -7.63
N THR A 1020 -33.26 19.45 -6.91
CA THR A 1020 -32.12 20.30 -7.32
C THR A 1020 -30.78 19.69 -6.89
N PRO A 1021 -29.65 20.06 -7.56
CA PRO A 1021 -28.31 19.63 -7.12
C PRO A 1021 -27.96 20.03 -5.68
N MET A 1022 -28.60 21.08 -5.15
CA MET A 1022 -28.41 21.55 -3.77
C MET A 1022 -29.18 20.73 -2.73
N MET A 1023 -29.98 19.75 -3.15
CA MET A 1023 -30.80 18.87 -2.31
C MET A 1023 -31.83 19.62 -1.48
N GLU A 1024 -32.46 20.65 -2.05
CA GLU A 1024 -33.50 21.44 -1.40
C GLU A 1024 -34.90 20.90 -1.71
N GLU A 1025 -35.83 21.05 -0.77
CA GLU A 1025 -37.21 20.59 -0.95
C GLU A 1025 -37.98 21.57 -1.84
N SER A 1026 -38.33 21.13 -3.05
CA SER A 1026 -39.20 21.85 -3.97
C SER A 1026 -40.69 21.60 -3.67
N GLU A 1027 -41.56 22.39 -4.31
CA GLU A 1027 -43.01 22.21 -4.21
C GLU A 1027 -43.45 20.83 -4.72
N GLN A 1028 -42.82 20.35 -5.81
CA GLN A 1028 -43.06 19.01 -6.37
C GLN A 1028 -42.69 17.90 -5.37
N LEU A 1029 -41.50 17.97 -4.76
CA LEU A 1029 -41.08 17.01 -3.74
C LEU A 1029 -41.99 17.03 -2.51
N ARG A 1030 -42.39 18.23 -2.06
CA ARG A 1030 -43.31 18.38 -0.93
C ARG A 1030 -44.65 17.70 -1.19
N ALA A 1031 -45.22 17.85 -2.38
CA ALA A 1031 -46.45 17.18 -2.77
C ALA A 1031 -46.30 15.64 -2.77
N ILE A 1032 -45.16 15.14 -3.29
CA ILE A 1032 -44.84 13.70 -3.28
C ILE A 1032 -44.72 13.17 -1.85
N PHE A 1033 -44.01 13.88 -0.98
CA PHE A 1033 -43.83 13.48 0.42
C PHE A 1033 -45.13 13.54 1.21
N GLU A 1034 -45.99 14.52 0.97
CA GLU A 1034 -47.30 14.56 1.63
C GLU A 1034 -48.17 13.37 1.20
N GLN A 1035 -48.20 13.04 -0.09
CA GLN A 1035 -48.93 11.88 -0.61
C GLN A 1035 -48.42 10.55 -0.01
N THR A 1036 -47.11 10.46 0.25
CA THR A 1036 -46.44 9.21 0.65
C THR A 1036 -46.08 9.16 2.14
N ARG A 1037 -46.62 10.08 2.95
CA ARG A 1037 -46.31 10.24 4.38
C ARG A 1037 -46.30 8.94 5.17
N GLN A 1038 -47.36 8.16 5.05
CA GLN A 1038 -47.51 6.88 5.78
C GLN A 1038 -46.41 5.86 5.46
N VAL A 1039 -45.81 5.92 4.27
CA VAL A 1039 -44.76 4.98 3.86
C VAL A 1039 -43.40 5.45 4.35
N TRP A 1040 -43.06 6.72 4.13
CA TRP A 1040 -41.72 7.18 4.48
C TRP A 1040 -41.54 7.40 5.98
N GLU A 1041 -42.58 7.74 6.76
CA GLU A 1041 -42.44 7.92 8.22
C GLU A 1041 -41.95 6.62 8.90
N ILE A 1042 -42.61 5.50 8.59
CA ILE A 1042 -42.23 4.18 9.13
C ILE A 1042 -40.92 3.69 8.49
N GLY A 1043 -40.79 3.86 7.17
CA GLY A 1043 -39.62 3.35 6.45
C GLY A 1043 -38.32 4.07 6.80
N VAL A 1044 -38.35 5.37 7.13
CA VAL A 1044 -37.17 6.12 7.58
C VAL A 1044 -36.68 5.60 8.93
N GLN A 1045 -37.59 5.29 9.86
CA GLN A 1045 -37.22 4.67 11.14
C GLN A 1045 -36.56 3.30 10.94
N GLY A 1046 -37.12 2.48 10.03
CA GLY A 1046 -36.53 1.19 9.65
C GLY A 1046 -35.15 1.34 9.01
N LEU A 1047 -34.97 2.31 8.11
CA LEU A 1047 -33.70 2.61 7.47
C LEU A 1047 -32.63 3.05 8.48
N GLN A 1048 -32.98 3.94 9.41
CA GLN A 1048 -32.07 4.42 10.46
C GLN A 1048 -31.67 3.28 11.41
N THR A 1049 -32.60 2.39 11.77
CA THR A 1049 -32.31 1.18 12.55
C THR A 1049 -31.32 0.28 11.81
N HIS A 1050 -31.52 0.07 10.51
CA HIS A 1050 -30.61 -0.72 9.68
C HIS A 1050 -29.19 -0.10 9.62
N TYR A 1051 -29.08 1.23 9.54
CA TYR A 1051 -27.81 1.92 9.56
C TYR A 1051 -27.10 1.78 10.92
N GLN A 1052 -27.84 1.85 12.02
CA GLN A 1052 -27.30 1.59 13.35
C GLN A 1052 -26.86 0.14 13.54
N ASP A 1053 -27.62 -0.84 13.03
CA ASP A 1053 -27.23 -2.26 13.05
C ASP A 1053 -25.91 -2.47 12.30
N TYR A 1054 -25.76 -1.84 11.13
CA TYR A 1054 -24.53 -1.88 10.35
C TYR A 1054 -23.34 -1.35 11.15
N ARG A 1055 -23.46 -0.18 11.77
CA ARG A 1055 -22.41 0.43 12.61
C ARG A 1055 -22.07 -0.40 13.83
N ARG A 1056 -23.08 -0.93 14.53
CA ARG A 1056 -22.89 -1.88 15.64
C ARG A 1056 -22.14 -3.13 15.19
N SER A 1057 -22.41 -3.63 13.98
CA SER A 1057 -21.65 -4.76 13.41
C SER A 1057 -20.18 -4.43 13.14
N LEU A 1058 -19.87 -3.19 12.72
CA LEU A 1058 -18.50 -2.72 12.51
C LEU A 1058 -17.76 -2.56 13.85
N ALA A 1059 -18.41 -1.93 14.84
CA ALA A 1059 -17.88 -1.79 16.19
C ALA A 1059 -17.62 -3.17 16.82
N HIS A 1060 -18.52 -4.14 16.64
CA HIS A 1060 -18.32 -5.51 17.10
C HIS A 1060 -17.12 -6.18 16.42
N LYS A 1061 -17.00 -6.10 15.08
CA LYS A 1061 -15.84 -6.63 14.34
C LYS A 1061 -14.53 -6.05 14.86
N HIS A 1062 -14.51 -4.74 15.10
CA HIS A 1062 -13.34 -4.07 15.64
C HIS A 1062 -13.02 -4.54 17.07
N SER A 1063 -14.03 -4.63 17.94
CA SER A 1063 -13.86 -5.13 19.30
C SER A 1063 -13.33 -6.57 19.32
N THR A 1064 -13.82 -7.45 18.45
CA THR A 1064 -13.30 -8.82 18.31
C THR A 1064 -11.83 -8.81 17.88
N ALA A 1065 -11.45 -7.98 16.90
CA ALA A 1065 -10.06 -7.87 16.47
C ALA A 1065 -9.14 -7.37 17.61
N ASN A 1066 -9.59 -6.39 18.40
CA ASN A 1066 -8.86 -5.88 19.57
C ASN A 1066 -8.83 -6.88 20.73
N ALA A 1067 -9.82 -7.76 20.84
CA ALA A 1067 -9.81 -8.86 21.81
C ALA A 1067 -8.80 -9.96 21.41
N THR A 1068 -8.55 -10.19 20.12
CA THR A 1068 -7.52 -11.11 19.64
C THR A 1068 -6.10 -10.62 19.94
N LEU A 1069 -5.81 -9.37 19.58
CA LEU A 1069 -4.57 -8.64 19.89
C LEU A 1069 -4.87 -7.14 19.81
N SER A 1070 -4.56 -6.40 20.86
CA SER A 1070 -4.91 -4.98 20.95
C SER A 1070 -4.17 -4.13 19.90
N ASP A 1071 -4.81 -3.03 19.45
CA ASP A 1071 -4.12 -2.01 18.62
C ASP A 1071 -2.88 -1.42 19.31
N ALA A 1072 -2.91 -1.41 20.65
CA ALA A 1072 -1.85 -0.89 21.51
C ALA A 1072 -0.57 -1.72 21.42
N PHE A 1073 -0.69 -3.02 21.15
CA PHE A 1073 0.42 -3.95 21.15
C PHE A 1073 1.55 -3.52 20.21
N TRP A 1074 1.22 -3.09 18.98
CA TRP A 1074 2.26 -2.74 18.01
C TRP A 1074 3.12 -1.56 18.49
N TYR A 1075 2.48 -0.52 19.02
CA TYR A 1075 3.17 0.72 19.40
C TYR A 1075 3.91 0.59 20.73
N PHE A 1076 3.25 0.06 21.77
CA PHE A 1076 3.80 0.02 23.13
C PHE A 1076 4.67 -1.19 23.43
N VAL A 1077 4.53 -2.29 22.69
CA VAL A 1077 5.30 -3.53 22.91
C VAL A 1077 6.17 -3.86 21.71
N TYR A 1078 5.58 -4.03 20.54
CA TYR A 1078 6.29 -4.56 19.37
C TYR A 1078 7.36 -3.60 18.82
N ASN A 1079 7.08 -2.30 18.83
CA ASN A 1079 7.97 -1.28 18.30
C ASN A 1079 8.94 -0.70 19.35
N ASP A 1080 8.75 -0.98 20.64
CA ASP A 1080 9.60 -0.48 21.73
C ASP A 1080 10.53 -1.57 22.29
N PRO A 1081 11.79 -1.68 21.81
CA PRO A 1081 12.76 -2.64 22.33
C PRO A 1081 13.32 -2.27 23.71
N ASN A 1082 12.99 -1.10 24.26
CA ASN A 1082 13.45 -0.63 25.56
C ASN A 1082 12.40 -0.80 26.66
N LEU A 1083 11.24 -1.38 26.35
CA LEU A 1083 10.16 -1.64 27.29
C LEU A 1083 10.68 -2.47 28.47
N SER A 1084 10.36 -2.05 29.70
CA SER A 1084 10.76 -2.79 30.90
C SER A 1084 9.92 -4.06 31.09
N ARG A 1085 10.47 -5.04 31.83
CA ARG A 1085 9.76 -6.28 32.13
C ARG A 1085 8.44 -6.03 32.86
N ASP A 1086 8.45 -5.11 33.82
CA ASP A 1086 7.28 -4.79 34.64
C ASP A 1086 6.20 -4.07 33.81
N ASP A 1087 6.60 -3.16 32.93
CA ASP A 1087 5.67 -2.46 32.04
C ASP A 1087 5.05 -3.40 31.00
N LEU A 1088 5.81 -4.37 30.49
CA LEU A 1088 5.29 -5.43 29.62
C LEU A 1088 4.22 -6.27 30.33
N GLU A 1089 4.48 -6.73 31.55
CA GLU A 1089 3.50 -7.52 32.30
C GLU A 1089 2.25 -6.71 32.62
N LYS A 1090 2.40 -5.42 32.96
CA LYS A 1090 1.28 -4.49 33.16
C LYS A 1090 0.46 -4.32 31.87
N HIS A 1091 1.11 -4.21 30.71
CA HIS A 1091 0.43 -4.12 29.42
C HIS A 1091 -0.39 -5.39 29.12
N LEU A 1092 0.23 -6.57 29.24
CA LEU A 1092 -0.41 -7.85 28.99
C LEU A 1092 -1.61 -8.11 29.93
N ARG A 1093 -1.51 -7.70 31.21
CA ARG A 1093 -2.59 -7.89 32.19
C ARG A 1093 -3.74 -6.88 32.03
N ASN A 1094 -3.43 -5.63 31.69
CA ASN A 1094 -4.41 -4.55 31.75
C ASN A 1094 -5.01 -4.17 30.39
N ARG A 1095 -4.35 -4.48 29.27
CA ARG A 1095 -4.79 -4.06 27.93
C ARG A 1095 -5.13 -5.21 26.98
N GLU A 1096 -4.51 -6.38 27.13
CA GLU A 1096 -4.79 -7.50 26.22
C GLU A 1096 -6.02 -8.30 26.65
N GLY A 1097 -6.99 -8.45 25.74
CA GLY A 1097 -8.23 -9.22 25.99
C GLY A 1097 -8.06 -10.73 25.84
N ASN A 1098 -7.01 -11.19 25.15
CA ASN A 1098 -6.79 -12.60 24.89
C ASN A 1098 -6.21 -13.30 26.12
N SER A 1099 -6.88 -14.35 26.61
CA SER A 1099 -6.46 -15.09 27.81
C SER A 1099 -5.06 -15.71 27.69
N ARG A 1100 -4.62 -16.06 26.47
CA ARG A 1100 -3.25 -16.58 26.24
C ARG A 1100 -2.19 -15.49 26.32
N LEU A 1101 -2.51 -14.27 25.90
CA LEU A 1101 -1.62 -13.11 26.05
C LEU A 1101 -1.56 -12.66 27.51
N TYR A 1102 -2.70 -12.68 28.21
CA TYR A 1102 -2.77 -12.39 29.65
C TYR A 1102 -1.87 -13.32 30.47
N SER A 1103 -1.91 -14.63 30.18
CA SER A 1103 -1.08 -15.65 30.86
C SER A 1103 0.32 -15.80 30.27
N LEU A 1104 0.71 -14.98 29.29
CA LEU A 1104 1.99 -15.11 28.58
C LEU A 1104 3.19 -14.91 29.50
N ALA A 1105 3.10 -13.96 30.44
CA ALA A 1105 4.15 -13.70 31.41
C ALA A 1105 4.47 -14.92 32.31
N GLU A 1106 3.48 -15.78 32.53
CA GLU A 1106 3.59 -16.99 33.36
C GLU A 1106 3.96 -18.22 32.51
N THR A 1107 3.31 -18.40 31.37
CA THR A 1107 3.54 -19.54 30.46
C THR A 1107 4.88 -19.49 29.75
N HIS A 1108 5.39 -18.31 29.43
CA HIS A 1108 6.63 -18.07 28.69
C HIS A 1108 7.71 -17.37 29.53
N ARG A 1109 7.66 -17.53 30.87
CA ARG A 1109 8.59 -16.85 31.79
C ARG A 1109 10.06 -17.05 31.40
N ASP A 1110 10.50 -18.29 31.25
CA ASP A 1110 11.89 -18.61 30.95
C ASP A 1110 12.37 -18.00 29.61
N ALA A 1111 11.50 -18.04 28.60
CA ALA A 1111 11.78 -17.46 27.28
C ALA A 1111 11.91 -15.94 27.35
N LEU A 1112 11.07 -15.29 28.15
CA LEU A 1112 11.11 -13.86 28.37
C LEU A 1112 12.34 -13.45 29.21
N ASP A 1113 12.67 -14.18 30.26
CA ASP A 1113 13.88 -13.95 31.06
C ASP A 1113 15.13 -14.05 30.18
N SER A 1114 15.18 -15.06 29.29
CA SER A 1114 16.23 -15.21 28.28
C SER A 1114 16.29 -14.03 27.30
N LEU A 1115 15.14 -13.54 26.82
CA LEU A 1115 15.07 -12.35 25.95
C LEU A 1115 15.63 -11.11 26.66
N TYR A 1116 15.17 -10.82 27.88
CA TYR A 1116 15.59 -9.64 28.63
C TYR A 1116 17.06 -9.71 29.04
N LEU A 1117 17.57 -10.89 29.39
CA LEU A 1117 19.00 -11.09 29.64
C LEU A 1117 19.83 -10.81 28.38
N ARG A 1118 19.38 -11.30 27.22
CA ARG A 1118 20.01 -11.03 25.92
C ARG A 1118 19.96 -9.54 25.56
N MET A 1119 18.81 -8.88 25.74
CA MET A 1119 18.65 -7.46 25.47
C MET A 1119 19.55 -6.61 26.37
N ARG A 1120 19.65 -6.92 27.67
CA ARG A 1120 20.59 -6.26 28.61
C ARG A 1120 22.05 -6.40 28.16
N TYR A 1121 22.46 -7.59 27.70
CA TYR A 1121 23.80 -7.77 27.13
C TYR A 1121 24.02 -6.88 25.90
N ILE A 1122 23.10 -6.91 24.94
CA ILE A 1122 23.21 -6.15 23.69
C ILE A 1122 23.21 -4.64 23.94
N GLN A 1123 22.32 -4.16 24.80
CA GLN A 1123 22.16 -2.74 25.14
C GLN A 1123 23.26 -2.22 26.07
N SER A 1124 24.10 -3.10 26.66
CA SER A 1124 25.16 -2.67 27.58
C SER A 1124 26.23 -1.79 26.91
N HIS A 1125 26.48 -1.97 25.60
CA HIS A 1125 27.41 -1.11 24.87
C HIS A 1125 27.17 -1.14 23.34
N PRO A 1126 27.27 -0.01 22.60
CA PRO A 1126 27.09 0.02 21.14
C PRO A 1126 28.02 -0.93 20.35
N ALA A 1127 29.24 -1.14 20.85
CA ALA A 1127 30.19 -2.08 20.27
C ALA A 1127 29.77 -3.56 20.47
N ILE A 1128 29.19 -3.89 21.64
CA ILE A 1128 28.62 -5.21 21.90
C ILE A 1128 27.43 -5.44 20.98
N ALA A 1129 26.53 -4.45 20.85
CA ALA A 1129 25.38 -4.56 19.96
C ALA A 1129 25.80 -4.85 18.51
N PHE A 1130 26.80 -4.13 17.99
CA PHE A 1130 27.34 -4.38 16.66
C PHE A 1130 28.00 -5.76 16.53
N TRP A 1131 28.79 -6.18 17.52
CA TRP A 1131 29.42 -7.50 17.55
C TRP A 1131 28.36 -8.61 17.50
N PHE A 1132 27.33 -8.50 18.33
CA PHE A 1132 26.21 -9.44 18.36
C PHE A 1132 25.52 -9.51 17.00
N VAL A 1133 25.10 -8.36 16.44
CA VAL A 1133 24.41 -8.29 15.14
C VAL A 1133 25.26 -8.89 14.00
N PHE A 1134 26.58 -8.65 14.01
CA PHE A 1134 27.49 -9.18 13.01
C PHE A 1134 27.51 -10.72 13.00
N TRP A 1135 27.66 -11.34 14.18
CA TRP A 1135 27.73 -12.79 14.29
C TRP A 1135 26.37 -13.47 14.13
N ASP A 1136 25.30 -12.84 14.62
CA ASP A 1136 23.92 -13.26 14.37
C ASP A 1136 23.62 -13.31 12.87
N ASP A 1137 23.99 -12.26 12.12
CA ASP A 1137 23.77 -12.21 10.67
C ASP A 1137 24.62 -13.24 9.90
N ILE A 1138 25.86 -13.48 10.34
CA ILE A 1138 26.69 -14.57 9.79
C ILE A 1138 25.99 -15.91 9.94
N TYR A 1139 25.48 -16.21 11.13
CA TYR A 1139 24.79 -17.46 11.38
C TYR A 1139 23.50 -17.56 10.56
N ALA A 1140 22.67 -16.50 10.56
CA ALA A 1140 21.41 -16.46 9.81
C ALA A 1140 21.60 -16.71 8.30
N ARG A 1141 22.60 -16.08 7.67
CA ARG A 1141 22.81 -16.16 6.21
C ARG A 1141 23.74 -17.28 5.75
N ASN A 1142 24.56 -17.82 6.65
CA ASN A 1142 25.65 -18.73 6.27
C ASN A 1142 25.72 -20.01 7.13
N GLY A 1143 24.92 -20.13 8.20
CA GLY A 1143 24.96 -21.28 9.12
C GLY A 1143 24.66 -22.64 8.47
N GLU A 1144 23.89 -22.67 7.38
CA GLU A 1144 23.60 -23.91 6.64
C GLU A 1144 24.81 -24.46 5.87
N MET A 1145 25.89 -23.69 5.71
CA MET A 1145 27.10 -24.07 4.97
C MET A 1145 27.84 -25.22 5.67
N LYS A 1146 28.33 -26.21 4.91
CA LYS A 1146 28.89 -27.46 5.41
C LYS A 1146 30.02 -27.29 6.44
N ARG A 1147 30.90 -26.29 6.28
CA ARG A 1147 31.98 -26.08 7.27
C ARG A 1147 31.56 -25.24 8.48
N LEU A 1148 30.59 -24.34 8.35
CA LEU A 1148 30.04 -23.59 9.49
C LEU A 1148 29.11 -24.47 10.34
N ARG A 1149 28.31 -25.34 9.69
CA ARG A 1149 27.44 -26.33 10.35
C ARG A 1149 28.20 -27.30 11.28
N LYS A 1150 29.50 -27.53 11.05
CA LYS A 1150 30.32 -28.34 11.96
C LYS A 1150 30.55 -27.66 13.31
N PHE A 1151 30.49 -26.33 13.32
CA PHE A 1151 30.72 -25.48 14.46
C PHE A 1151 29.44 -24.73 14.84
N THR A 1152 28.26 -25.32 14.62
CA THR A 1152 26.97 -24.67 14.94
C THR A 1152 26.95 -24.15 16.37
N LYS A 1153 27.45 -24.93 17.33
CA LYS A 1153 27.54 -24.53 18.75
C LYS A 1153 28.33 -23.24 19.01
N ASP A 1154 29.32 -22.96 18.15
CA ASP A 1154 30.17 -21.78 18.29
C ASP A 1154 29.53 -20.51 17.69
N PHE A 1155 28.59 -20.65 16.74
CA PHE A 1155 28.03 -19.54 15.97
C PHE A 1155 26.55 -19.27 16.21
N ASP A 1156 25.80 -20.26 16.69
CA ASP A 1156 24.36 -20.14 16.90
C ASP A 1156 24.07 -19.21 18.08
N PRO A 1157 23.38 -18.07 17.90
CA PRO A 1157 23.07 -17.14 18.99
C PRO A 1157 22.22 -17.72 20.11
N ARG A 1158 21.66 -18.93 19.95
CA ARG A 1158 20.96 -19.66 21.02
C ARG A 1158 21.91 -20.35 21.99
N GLU A 1159 23.14 -20.61 21.56
CA GLU A 1159 24.12 -21.29 22.37
C GLU A 1159 24.79 -20.27 23.31
N PRO A 1160 24.79 -20.49 24.62
CA PRO A 1160 25.28 -19.51 25.59
C PRO A 1160 26.81 -19.27 25.48
N THR A 1161 27.51 -20.19 24.81
CA THR A 1161 28.96 -20.10 24.54
C THR A 1161 29.28 -19.54 23.16
N ALA A 1162 28.28 -19.14 22.37
CA ALA A 1162 28.48 -18.65 21.02
C ALA A 1162 29.35 -17.37 20.97
N ILE A 1163 30.04 -17.18 19.85
CA ILE A 1163 30.95 -16.05 19.64
C ILE A 1163 30.25 -14.70 19.74
N CYS A 1164 28.93 -14.63 19.47
CA CYS A 1164 28.16 -13.40 19.59
C CYS A 1164 28.08 -12.85 21.02
N TYR A 1165 28.30 -13.68 22.05
CA TYR A 1165 28.34 -13.27 23.46
C TYR A 1165 29.76 -13.03 23.98
N ASN A 1166 30.77 -13.43 23.21
CA ASN A 1166 32.17 -13.37 23.59
C ASN A 1166 32.92 -12.38 22.69
N VAL A 1167 32.93 -11.10 23.07
CA VAL A 1167 33.64 -10.07 22.31
C VAL A 1167 35.15 -10.30 22.41
N MET A 1168 35.81 -10.44 21.25
CA MET A 1168 37.24 -10.75 21.21
C MET A 1168 38.05 -9.60 20.61
N GLN A 1169 39.27 -9.42 21.12
CA GLN A 1169 40.28 -8.63 20.42
C GLN A 1169 40.70 -9.34 19.14
N ARG A 1170 41.16 -8.56 18.14
CA ARG A 1170 41.46 -9.07 16.79
C ARG A 1170 42.40 -10.27 16.77
N HIS A 1171 43.50 -10.19 17.51
CA HIS A 1171 44.49 -11.28 17.55
C HIS A 1171 43.88 -12.57 18.13
N ALA A 1172 43.03 -12.46 19.14
CA ALA A 1172 42.34 -13.59 19.75
C ALA A 1172 41.31 -14.19 18.80
N LEU A 1173 40.52 -13.36 18.09
CA LEU A 1173 39.58 -13.83 17.07
C LEU A 1173 40.28 -14.55 15.92
N GLU A 1174 41.40 -14.02 15.43
CA GLU A 1174 42.16 -14.65 14.36
C GLU A 1174 42.68 -16.04 14.78
N ASN A 1175 43.16 -16.18 16.02
CA ASN A 1175 43.59 -17.47 16.56
C ASN A 1175 42.42 -18.44 16.70
N TRP A 1176 41.30 -17.98 17.25
CA TRP A 1176 40.06 -18.76 17.40
C TRP A 1176 39.52 -19.28 16.06
N LEU A 1177 39.59 -18.46 15.00
CA LEU A 1177 39.20 -18.85 13.64
C LEU A 1177 40.23 -19.76 12.95
N LYS A 1178 41.53 -19.61 13.24
CA LYS A 1178 42.60 -20.49 12.74
C LYS A 1178 42.47 -21.90 13.29
N GLU A 1179 42.20 -22.06 14.58
CA GLU A 1179 41.97 -23.35 15.24
C GLU A 1179 40.83 -24.13 14.58
N ARG A 1180 39.78 -23.43 14.15
CA ARG A 1180 38.61 -24.00 13.46
C ARG A 1180 38.79 -24.16 11.95
N ARG A 1181 39.95 -23.79 11.40
CA ARG A 1181 40.27 -23.78 9.96
C ARG A 1181 39.28 -22.92 9.13
N LEU A 1182 38.87 -21.79 9.69
CA LEU A 1182 37.95 -20.83 9.06
C LEU A 1182 38.64 -19.55 8.59
N PHE A 1183 39.89 -19.30 9.01
CA PHE A 1183 40.68 -18.12 8.67
C PHE A 1183 41.67 -18.34 7.52
N GLY A 1184 41.77 -17.37 6.60
CA GLY A 1184 42.80 -17.29 5.56
C GLY A 1184 42.29 -16.68 4.24
N THR A 1185 43.18 -16.51 3.26
CA THR A 1185 42.86 -15.80 1.99
C THR A 1185 41.90 -16.55 1.07
N ARG A 1186 41.76 -17.87 1.23
CA ARG A 1186 40.81 -18.74 0.51
C ARG A 1186 39.77 -19.40 1.44
N TYR A 1187 39.63 -18.87 2.66
CA TYR A 1187 38.67 -19.36 3.66
C TYR A 1187 37.56 -18.33 3.88
N PHE A 1188 36.54 -18.69 4.66
CA PHE A 1188 35.35 -17.84 4.86
C PHE A 1188 35.69 -16.48 5.49
N PHE A 1189 36.65 -16.45 6.42
CA PHE A 1189 37.10 -15.22 7.07
C PHE A 1189 38.48 -14.82 6.56
N HIS A 1190 38.51 -13.82 5.69
CA HIS A 1190 39.74 -13.26 5.14
C HIS A 1190 40.11 -11.94 5.87
N PRO A 1191 41.39 -11.52 5.87
CA PRO A 1191 41.85 -10.33 6.59
C PRO A 1191 41.03 -9.07 6.33
N ARG A 1192 40.67 -8.81 5.06
CA ARG A 1192 39.86 -7.63 4.68
C ARG A 1192 38.47 -7.56 5.33
N LEU A 1193 37.86 -8.72 5.66
CA LEU A 1193 36.56 -8.76 6.33
C LEU A 1193 36.72 -8.40 7.80
N LEU A 1194 37.79 -8.93 8.43
CA LEU A 1194 38.12 -8.60 9.82
C LEU A 1194 38.56 -7.14 9.94
N ASP A 1195 39.30 -6.59 8.97
CA ASP A 1195 39.63 -5.16 8.91
C ASP A 1195 38.35 -4.31 8.95
N LEU A 1196 37.34 -4.68 8.15
CA LEU A 1196 36.07 -3.97 8.12
C LEU A 1196 35.30 -4.12 9.44
N LEU A 1197 35.25 -5.32 10.01
CA LEU A 1197 34.63 -5.61 11.31
C LEU A 1197 35.23 -4.72 12.41
N TYR A 1198 36.55 -4.76 12.60
CA TYR A 1198 37.21 -4.01 13.66
C TYR A 1198 37.20 -2.50 13.39
N LYS A 1199 37.29 -2.04 12.13
CA LYS A 1199 37.12 -0.63 11.80
C LYS A 1199 35.75 -0.09 12.24
N GLU A 1200 34.68 -0.84 11.96
CA GLU A 1200 33.33 -0.46 12.35
C GLU A 1200 33.08 -0.62 13.85
N MET A 1201 33.73 -1.59 14.51
CA MET A 1201 33.67 -1.77 15.96
C MET A 1201 34.40 -0.62 16.68
N ASP A 1202 35.61 -0.27 16.25
CA ASP A 1202 36.42 0.83 16.80
C ASP A 1202 35.70 2.18 16.65
N LYS A 1203 35.01 2.40 15.53
CA LYS A 1203 34.17 3.59 15.33
C LYS A 1203 33.08 3.70 16.40
N ARG A 1204 32.52 2.57 16.85
CA ARG A 1204 31.46 2.53 17.86
C ARG A 1204 32.01 2.57 19.28
N LEU A 1205 33.20 2.01 19.52
CA LEU A 1205 33.95 2.21 20.76
C LEU A 1205 34.32 3.68 20.97
N LYS A 1206 34.59 4.42 19.88
CA LYS A 1206 34.87 5.87 19.93
C LYS A 1206 33.64 6.75 20.03
N LYS A 1207 32.47 6.30 19.56
CA LYS A 1207 31.23 7.11 19.60
C LYS A 1207 30.61 7.19 21.01
N SER A 1208 31.05 6.32 21.92
CA SER A 1208 30.75 6.40 23.36
C SER A 1208 31.81 7.18 24.15
N MET A 1209 32.91 7.60 23.51
CA MET A 1209 33.87 8.60 24.01
C MET A 1209 33.37 9.98 23.61
#